data_AF-A0A9P4PIL1-F1
#
_entry.id   AF-A0A9P4PIL1-F1
#
_cell.length_a   1.000
_cell.length_b   1.000
_cell.length_c   1.000
_cell.angle_alpha   90.00
_cell.angle_beta   90.00
_cell.angle_gamma   90.00
#
_symmetry.space_group_name_H-M   'P 1'
#
loop_
_entity.id
_entity.type
_entity.pdbx_description
1 polymer ?
#
loop_
_entity_poly.entity_id
_entity_poly.type
_entity_poly.pdbx_seq_one_letter_code
_entity_poly.pdbx_strand_id
1 'polypeptide(L)'
;MSSLIPARGSVFSAANENYAALANVKFDFSLIKMEAPVEFNGIVSALSTKRRAEAEDGPSHKTARRLGALFEEIVPSTPKLISAYGSRMSEIMNTPDVNDIGTSQHGPFEPYVGADGTSLWAAATSGIPALGVYLLSCLLARAWDATEATAIWMELVAARRKEIEHQLETNQNVPPSSVVGACQDITRKDLAMWDSSARSWLRRADKAKEWSQCQLSLVVKNINTPIAGGLSTYSKVMSVWKRSMLAVEQLLSGKPQDIMDGAVFLAFSAWHIYPDLIVLGAEPKHVRFKDKLVPPSGVGTVGVESRSSRTEGVQWSLALSHLQYYGDPVIVRSDHEYSRLTFSQLQIVALGGLLGAWGISARDFLLVANWFTLLWSRMGFSHDDAEMSGSSEFGWLYQFVSGAKQILATDDPDHERDMILLKHGSRRAKGFLGDQNCNPSPFFGLLNALTMCALQEKLDVDSGITYLRVLAGKLGLRGCDAVICYAHAFASGRTRCFEIAAIHRNGSQTHRRWICPFIEDKSRLSPRTDNDELRSEEDYQQDRVEYIVSQGEECEIHPTGLKVLEAWMQHFSWLDPPSIFLEGIGEDSNEAVHQSKKAKVEMPFNAIVGNWQLGLFLCSEARRNKHDLLQSYIQRATFETAKTEKVSTSIQNFTETKLVPGRLRDYVGSLMSFSKDWRIDYAFEAPGISLMSTAHTFHIDFGKSAYALYSASRIYADLTKATISLKLVARPLCISSWFKSVFERWNPGRSSTRERHPWSTQEPLLVPQQSPRPDRHESFSCIALFDSGIVDINPEEFAFSFALCSEDTIYVPRVVLSDPFADVKEHEIQSITGNIPRPGISILVSPMEPRIRELSDSYNLVNHNPYDFKRENNFKETSLHLSFTDWTFPLATDDARTIDHNVQVVEAVISVRDRGKWVGDINVLEVDFQELLRLKTMPCTMADHTRSRSQNLDYDYTSIDSWEELLDGPNTVGIFRAHGNWAARLAAVSLL
;
A
#
# COMPACT_ATOMS: atom_id res chain seq x y z
N MET A 1 -63.21 -41.51 -53.03
CA MET A 1 -62.87 -40.13 -53.44
C MET A 1 -62.03 -39.53 -52.32
N SER A 2 -60.71 -39.71 -52.34
CA SER A 2 -59.71 -38.83 -52.96
C SER A 2 -59.71 -37.41 -52.38
N SER A 3 -58.75 -37.11 -51.50
CA SER A 3 -57.80 -36.01 -51.70
C SER A 3 -56.78 -35.88 -50.54
N LEU A 4 -55.51 -36.03 -50.92
CA LEU A 4 -54.32 -35.25 -50.49
C LEU A 4 -53.75 -35.45 -49.06
N ILE A 5 -52.82 -36.40 -48.96
CA ILE A 5 -51.65 -36.32 -48.05
C ILE A 5 -50.45 -35.92 -48.92
N PRO A 6 -49.83 -34.74 -48.75
CA PRO A 6 -48.62 -34.37 -49.49
C PRO A 6 -47.35 -34.92 -48.81
N ALA A 7 -46.45 -35.36 -49.68
CA ALA A 7 -45.06 -35.78 -49.49
C ALA A 7 -44.36 -35.41 -48.16
N ARG A 8 -44.03 -36.42 -47.35
CA ARG A 8 -42.98 -36.33 -46.30
C ARG A 8 -41.71 -37.12 -46.61
N GLY A 9 -41.66 -37.79 -47.77
CA GLY A 9 -40.62 -38.77 -48.09
C GLY A 9 -39.45 -38.31 -48.95
N SER A 10 -39.34 -37.03 -49.33
CA SER A 10 -38.37 -36.62 -50.36
C SER A 10 -37.23 -35.70 -49.92
N VAL A 11 -37.01 -35.50 -48.61
CA VAL A 11 -35.98 -34.54 -48.11
C VAL A 11 -34.66 -35.21 -47.75
N PHE A 12 -34.62 -36.52 -47.48
CA PHE A 12 -33.36 -37.23 -47.22
C PHE A 12 -32.76 -37.76 -48.53
N SER A 13 -31.86 -36.98 -49.13
CA SER A 13 -30.97 -37.44 -50.20
C SER A 13 -30.19 -38.69 -49.77
N ALA A 14 -29.96 -39.60 -50.72
CA ALA A 14 -29.33 -40.92 -50.57
C ALA A 14 -27.87 -40.93 -50.06
N ALA A 15 -27.38 -39.85 -49.45
CA ALA A 15 -26.01 -39.75 -48.92
C ALA A 15 -25.86 -40.25 -47.48
N ASN A 16 -26.95 -40.47 -46.74
CA ASN A 16 -26.89 -40.81 -45.31
C ASN A 16 -27.98 -41.84 -44.92
N GLU A 17 -27.85 -43.07 -45.45
CA GLU A 17 -28.77 -44.19 -45.18
C GLU A 17 -29.03 -44.45 -43.69
N ASN A 18 -28.06 -44.16 -42.81
CA ASN A 18 -28.18 -44.31 -41.35
C ASN A 18 -29.25 -43.39 -40.72
N TYR A 19 -29.42 -42.16 -41.22
CA TYR A 19 -30.42 -41.22 -40.70
C TYR A 19 -31.81 -41.48 -41.28
N ALA A 20 -31.90 -41.89 -42.54
CA ALA A 20 -33.15 -42.31 -43.17
C ALA A 20 -33.71 -43.60 -42.52
N ALA A 21 -32.83 -44.50 -42.07
CA ALA A 21 -33.20 -45.66 -41.27
C ALA A 21 -33.72 -45.25 -39.88
N LEU A 22 -33.04 -44.33 -39.17
CA LEU A 22 -33.51 -43.82 -37.88
C LEU A 22 -34.84 -43.05 -37.96
N ALA A 23 -35.06 -42.28 -39.03
CA ALA A 23 -36.30 -41.52 -39.23
C ALA A 23 -37.50 -42.40 -39.62
N ASN A 24 -37.28 -43.57 -40.24
CA ASN A 24 -38.34 -44.52 -40.62
C ASN A 24 -38.67 -45.55 -39.52
N VAL A 25 -37.84 -45.70 -38.49
CA VAL A 25 -38.18 -46.53 -37.34
C VAL A 25 -39.13 -45.73 -36.44
N LYS A 26 -40.36 -46.24 -36.23
CA LYS A 26 -41.36 -45.73 -35.28
C LYS A 26 -40.93 -45.87 -33.81
N PHE A 27 -39.70 -45.57 -33.48
CA PHE A 27 -39.22 -45.52 -32.11
C PHE A 27 -39.61 -44.16 -31.54
N ASP A 28 -40.72 -44.10 -30.79
CA ASP A 28 -41.15 -42.90 -30.07
C ASP A 28 -40.25 -42.71 -28.85
N PHE A 29 -39.03 -42.18 -29.06
CA PHE A 29 -38.05 -41.86 -27.99
C PHE A 29 -38.62 -40.89 -26.93
N SER A 30 -39.77 -40.27 -27.23
CA SER A 30 -40.51 -39.43 -26.31
C SER A 30 -41.17 -40.21 -25.16
N LEU A 31 -41.14 -41.55 -25.20
CA LEU A 31 -41.56 -42.43 -24.09
C LEU A 31 -40.42 -42.75 -23.10
N ILE A 32 -39.17 -42.38 -23.41
CA ILE A 32 -38.04 -42.64 -22.51
C ILE A 32 -38.02 -41.58 -21.41
N LYS A 33 -38.11 -42.03 -20.15
CA LYS A 33 -37.95 -41.20 -18.95
C LYS A 33 -36.48 -41.13 -18.54
N MET A 34 -36.02 -39.94 -18.22
CA MET A 34 -34.69 -39.68 -17.65
C MET A 34 -34.81 -39.42 -16.15
N GLU A 35 -33.74 -39.68 -15.43
CA GLU A 35 -33.64 -39.31 -14.01
C GLU A 35 -33.58 -37.78 -13.89
N ALA A 36 -34.47 -37.22 -13.07
CA ALA A 36 -34.51 -35.78 -12.83
C ALA A 36 -33.35 -35.36 -11.92
N PRO A 37 -32.76 -34.16 -12.11
CA PRO A 37 -31.73 -33.67 -11.21
C PRO A 37 -32.25 -33.56 -9.77
N VAL A 38 -31.38 -33.81 -8.79
CA VAL A 38 -31.75 -33.93 -7.36
C VAL A 38 -32.40 -32.68 -6.80
N GLU A 39 -32.08 -31.51 -7.35
CA GLU A 39 -32.62 -30.22 -6.97
C GLU A 39 -34.12 -30.08 -7.25
N PHE A 40 -34.67 -30.91 -8.15
CA PHE A 40 -36.10 -30.92 -8.52
C PHE A 40 -36.93 -31.90 -7.68
N ASN A 41 -36.31 -32.64 -6.74
CA ASN A 41 -37.01 -33.63 -5.92
C ASN A 41 -38.15 -33.03 -5.07
N GLY A 42 -38.07 -31.75 -4.68
CA GLY A 42 -39.14 -31.10 -3.94
C GLY A 42 -40.43 -30.91 -4.75
N ILE A 43 -40.35 -30.95 -6.10
CA ILE A 43 -41.51 -30.81 -6.98
C ILE A 43 -42.30 -32.12 -7.03
N VAL A 44 -41.62 -33.27 -7.09
CA VAL A 44 -42.28 -34.57 -7.23
C VAL A 44 -43.15 -34.93 -6.03
N SER A 45 -42.75 -34.51 -4.83
CA SER A 45 -43.51 -34.67 -3.59
C SER A 45 -44.68 -33.71 -3.47
N ALA A 46 -44.63 -32.58 -4.17
CA ALA A 46 -45.58 -31.48 -4.06
C ALA A 46 -46.66 -31.48 -5.15
N LEU A 47 -46.44 -32.20 -6.26
CA LEU A 47 -47.43 -32.36 -7.34
C LEU A 47 -48.52 -33.37 -6.96
N SER A 48 -49.75 -33.11 -7.41
CA SER A 48 -50.84 -34.09 -7.32
C SER A 48 -50.51 -35.36 -8.11
N THR A 49 -51.03 -36.50 -7.66
CA THR A 49 -50.82 -37.81 -8.32
C THR A 49 -51.17 -37.78 -9.80
N LYS A 50 -52.23 -37.05 -10.17
CA LYS A 50 -52.65 -36.88 -11.57
C LYS A 50 -51.67 -36.05 -12.39
N ARG A 51 -51.24 -34.87 -11.88
CA ARG A 51 -50.28 -34.02 -12.60
C ARG A 51 -48.92 -34.70 -12.74
N ARG A 52 -48.51 -35.45 -11.71
CA ARG A 52 -47.30 -36.26 -11.77
C ARG A 52 -47.38 -37.32 -12.87
N ALA A 53 -48.49 -38.08 -12.94
CA ALA A 53 -48.68 -39.06 -14.01
C ALA A 53 -48.73 -38.42 -15.41
N GLU A 54 -49.36 -37.25 -15.54
CA GLU A 54 -49.41 -36.51 -16.82
C GLU A 54 -48.04 -35.94 -17.24
N ALA A 55 -47.22 -35.54 -16.27
CA ALA A 55 -45.87 -35.05 -16.51
C ALA A 55 -44.86 -36.16 -16.81
N GLU A 56 -45.04 -37.35 -16.24
CA GLU A 56 -44.12 -38.49 -16.42
C GLU A 56 -44.47 -39.35 -17.65
N ASP A 57 -45.77 -39.59 -17.88
CA ASP A 57 -46.25 -40.53 -18.92
C ASP A 57 -47.22 -39.89 -19.93
N GLY A 58 -47.61 -38.63 -19.70
CA GLY A 58 -48.62 -37.94 -20.50
C GLY A 58 -48.08 -37.14 -21.70
N PRO A 59 -48.96 -36.39 -22.38
CA PRO A 59 -48.58 -35.58 -23.55
C PRO A 59 -47.52 -34.52 -23.25
N SER A 60 -47.48 -34.00 -22.02
CA SER A 60 -46.48 -33.04 -21.57
C SER A 60 -45.07 -33.62 -21.60
N HIS A 61 -44.89 -34.88 -21.16
CA HIS A 61 -43.60 -35.60 -21.27
C HIS A 61 -43.15 -35.71 -22.72
N LYS A 62 -44.06 -36.13 -23.61
CA LYS A 62 -43.74 -36.28 -25.03
C LYS A 62 -43.33 -34.97 -25.67
N THR A 63 -44.03 -33.89 -25.32
CA THR A 63 -43.73 -32.54 -25.80
C THR A 63 -42.36 -32.08 -25.30
N ALA A 64 -42.04 -32.30 -24.02
CA ALA A 64 -40.74 -31.98 -23.43
C ALA A 64 -39.59 -32.72 -24.13
N ARG A 65 -39.72 -34.02 -24.37
CA ARG A 65 -38.71 -34.83 -25.07
C ARG A 65 -38.50 -34.38 -26.51
N ARG A 66 -39.59 -34.11 -27.24
CA ARG A 66 -39.52 -33.66 -28.65
C ARG A 66 -38.88 -32.29 -28.78
N LEU A 67 -39.26 -31.35 -27.92
CA LEU A 67 -38.67 -30.01 -27.87
C LEU A 67 -37.20 -30.06 -27.43
N GLY A 68 -36.89 -30.82 -26.37
CA GLY A 68 -35.52 -31.00 -25.87
C GLY A 68 -34.58 -31.55 -26.95
N ALA A 69 -35.02 -32.57 -27.69
CA ALA A 69 -34.25 -33.14 -28.80
C ALA A 69 -34.05 -32.14 -29.95
N LEU A 70 -35.12 -31.43 -30.36
CA LEU A 70 -35.09 -30.46 -31.47
C LEU A 70 -34.11 -29.30 -31.23
N PHE A 71 -33.97 -28.86 -29.97
CA PHE A 71 -33.16 -27.71 -29.59
C PHE A 71 -31.82 -28.08 -28.93
N GLU A 72 -31.50 -29.37 -28.75
CA GLU A 72 -30.36 -29.85 -27.98
C GLU A 72 -29.03 -29.18 -28.33
N GLU A 73 -28.70 -29.09 -29.63
CA GLU A 73 -27.45 -28.50 -30.14
C GLU A 73 -27.25 -27.03 -29.72
N ILE A 74 -28.34 -26.29 -29.48
CA ILE A 74 -28.29 -24.84 -29.30
C ILE A 74 -28.61 -24.39 -27.87
N VAL A 75 -28.93 -25.31 -26.96
CA VAL A 75 -29.07 -25.02 -25.53
C VAL A 75 -27.67 -24.74 -24.93
N PRO A 76 -27.43 -23.56 -24.34
CA PRO A 76 -26.14 -23.27 -23.69
C PRO A 76 -25.90 -24.18 -22.47
N SER A 77 -24.63 -24.49 -22.19
CA SER A 77 -24.25 -25.24 -20.99
C SER A 77 -24.28 -24.33 -19.76
N THR A 78 -25.31 -24.47 -18.92
CA THR A 78 -25.53 -23.65 -17.71
C THR A 78 -25.89 -24.51 -16.49
N PRO A 79 -24.95 -25.33 -15.97
CA PRO A 79 -25.24 -26.28 -14.91
C PRO A 79 -25.65 -25.60 -13.58
N LYS A 80 -25.07 -24.45 -13.22
CA LYS A 80 -25.43 -23.75 -11.98
C LYS A 80 -26.82 -23.13 -12.07
N LEU A 81 -27.19 -22.58 -13.23
CA LEU A 81 -28.54 -22.09 -13.50
C LEU A 81 -29.57 -23.21 -13.35
N ILE A 82 -29.32 -24.39 -13.92
CA ILE A 82 -30.26 -25.52 -13.81
C ILE A 82 -30.40 -25.98 -12.34
N SER A 83 -29.28 -26.08 -11.61
CA SER A 83 -29.27 -26.46 -10.19
C SER A 83 -29.99 -25.43 -9.30
N ALA A 84 -29.69 -24.14 -9.47
CA ALA A 84 -30.33 -23.05 -8.74
C ALA A 84 -31.81 -22.94 -9.07
N TYR A 85 -32.17 -23.08 -10.35
CA TYR A 85 -33.56 -23.10 -10.79
C TYR A 85 -34.33 -24.25 -10.14
N GLY A 86 -33.82 -25.48 -10.21
CA GLY A 86 -34.42 -26.64 -9.55
C GLY A 86 -34.64 -26.42 -8.06
N SER A 87 -33.61 -25.92 -7.36
CA SER A 87 -33.69 -25.61 -5.93
C SER A 87 -34.76 -24.56 -5.63
N ARG A 88 -34.84 -23.49 -6.44
CA ARG A 88 -35.87 -22.44 -6.30
C ARG A 88 -37.27 -22.99 -6.52
N MET A 89 -37.47 -23.76 -7.58
CA MET A 89 -38.79 -24.31 -7.91
C MET A 89 -39.26 -25.26 -6.80
N SER A 90 -38.36 -26.11 -6.28
CA SER A 90 -38.62 -26.98 -5.12
C SER A 90 -38.98 -26.18 -3.87
N GLU A 91 -38.27 -25.08 -3.57
CA GLU A 91 -38.62 -24.18 -2.46
C GLU A 91 -40.02 -23.58 -2.60
N ILE A 92 -40.35 -23.05 -3.78
CA ILE A 92 -41.66 -22.43 -4.07
C ILE A 92 -42.78 -23.46 -3.92
N MET A 93 -42.60 -24.66 -4.46
CA MET A 93 -43.58 -25.75 -4.38
C MET A 93 -43.87 -26.20 -2.94
N ASN A 94 -42.91 -26.05 -2.04
CA ASN A 94 -43.01 -26.42 -0.63
C ASN A 94 -43.40 -25.24 0.28
N THR A 95 -43.66 -24.06 -0.28
CA THR A 95 -44.08 -22.89 0.49
C THR A 95 -45.56 -23.00 0.89
N PRO A 96 -45.91 -22.85 2.19
CA PRO A 96 -47.30 -22.80 2.65
C PRO A 96 -48.09 -21.69 1.91
N ASP A 97 -49.38 -21.90 1.65
CA ASP A 97 -50.29 -20.94 0.98
C ASP A 97 -50.03 -20.64 -0.53
N VAL A 98 -49.01 -21.29 -1.12
CA VAL A 98 -48.69 -21.22 -2.56
C VAL A 98 -49.19 -22.45 -3.32
N ASN A 99 -48.98 -23.63 -2.73
CA ASN A 99 -49.35 -24.93 -3.30
C ASN A 99 -50.29 -25.69 -2.35
N ASP A 100 -51.59 -25.39 -2.44
CA ASP A 100 -52.61 -26.07 -1.64
C ASP A 100 -52.67 -27.56 -2.01
N ILE A 101 -52.73 -28.42 -0.99
CA ILE A 101 -52.90 -29.86 -1.20
C ILE A 101 -54.40 -30.13 -1.35
N GLY A 102 -54.78 -30.78 -2.44
CA GLY A 102 -56.14 -31.26 -2.64
C GLY A 102 -56.56 -32.19 -1.50
N THR A 103 -57.53 -31.74 -0.70
CA THR A 103 -58.26 -32.58 0.26
C THR A 103 -59.59 -33.06 -0.34
N SER A 104 -60.18 -34.10 0.25
CA SER A 104 -61.50 -34.62 -0.13
C SER A 104 -62.64 -33.59 -0.04
N GLN A 105 -62.43 -32.47 0.67
CA GLN A 105 -63.37 -31.34 0.74
C GLN A 105 -63.51 -30.59 -0.59
N HIS A 106 -62.54 -30.71 -1.50
CA HIS A 106 -62.58 -30.12 -2.83
C HIS A 106 -63.32 -30.99 -3.87
N GLY A 107 -63.83 -32.15 -3.46
CA GLY A 107 -64.63 -33.05 -4.30
C GLY A 107 -63.93 -33.45 -5.61
N PRO A 108 -64.61 -33.45 -6.77
CA PRO A 108 -64.04 -33.92 -8.03
C PRO A 108 -62.86 -33.07 -8.55
N PHE A 109 -62.63 -31.90 -7.96
CA PHE A 109 -61.53 -31.02 -8.31
C PHE A 109 -60.25 -31.29 -7.52
N GLU A 110 -60.31 -32.13 -6.48
CA GLU A 110 -59.16 -32.53 -5.64
C GLU A 110 -57.88 -32.81 -6.45
N PRO A 111 -57.90 -33.57 -7.57
CA PRO A 111 -56.67 -33.87 -8.33
C PRO A 111 -56.05 -32.67 -9.06
N TYR A 112 -56.78 -31.55 -9.16
CA TYR A 112 -56.38 -30.33 -9.87
C TYR A 112 -56.03 -29.17 -8.93
N VAL A 113 -56.23 -29.35 -7.62
CA VAL A 113 -55.85 -28.38 -6.58
C VAL A 113 -54.33 -28.35 -6.44
N GLY A 114 -53.77 -27.15 -6.24
CA GLY A 114 -52.33 -26.92 -6.12
C GLY A 114 -51.71 -26.22 -7.34
N ALA A 115 -50.41 -25.92 -7.27
CA ALA A 115 -49.64 -25.29 -8.34
C ALA A 115 -49.46 -26.24 -9.54
N ASP A 116 -49.57 -25.71 -10.76
CA ASP A 116 -49.35 -26.49 -11.98
C ASP A 116 -47.88 -26.46 -12.37
N GLY A 117 -47.13 -27.50 -12.00
CA GLY A 117 -45.75 -27.75 -12.44
C GLY A 117 -45.63 -28.89 -13.44
N THR A 118 -46.70 -29.21 -14.19
CA THR A 118 -46.75 -30.41 -15.05
C THR A 118 -45.68 -30.36 -16.15
N SER A 119 -45.60 -29.25 -16.88
CA SER A 119 -44.58 -29.01 -17.91
C SER A 119 -43.15 -28.91 -17.34
N LEU A 120 -43.00 -28.32 -16.15
CA LEU A 120 -41.73 -28.24 -15.43
C LEU A 120 -41.19 -29.63 -15.06
N TRP A 121 -42.04 -30.48 -14.45
CA TRP A 121 -41.65 -31.84 -14.08
C TRP A 121 -41.40 -32.71 -15.31
N ALA A 122 -42.22 -32.56 -16.36
CA ALA A 122 -42.00 -33.23 -17.64
C ALA A 122 -40.64 -32.86 -18.26
N ALA A 123 -40.23 -31.59 -18.18
CA ALA A 123 -38.90 -31.16 -18.61
C ALA A 123 -37.79 -31.80 -17.75
N ALA A 124 -37.94 -31.82 -16.43
CA ALA A 124 -36.97 -32.41 -15.50
C ALA A 124 -36.76 -33.90 -15.76
N THR A 125 -37.82 -34.65 -16.07
CA THR A 125 -37.75 -36.08 -16.43
C THR A 125 -37.41 -36.34 -17.89
N SER A 126 -37.12 -35.29 -18.67
CA SER A 126 -36.81 -35.37 -20.11
C SER A 126 -35.35 -35.04 -20.46
N GLY A 127 -34.55 -34.62 -19.47
CA GLY A 127 -33.12 -34.31 -19.60
C GLY A 127 -32.79 -32.82 -19.59
N ILE A 128 -31.50 -32.50 -19.44
CA ILE A 128 -31.00 -31.12 -19.34
C ILE A 128 -31.40 -30.24 -20.55
N PRO A 129 -31.36 -30.72 -21.82
CA PRO A 129 -31.83 -29.92 -22.94
C PRO A 129 -33.31 -29.52 -22.82
N ALA A 130 -34.17 -30.41 -22.33
CA ALA A 130 -35.59 -30.12 -22.13
C ALA A 130 -35.80 -29.06 -21.03
N LEU A 131 -34.99 -29.08 -19.96
CA LEU A 131 -34.99 -28.02 -18.95
C LEU A 131 -34.53 -26.67 -19.51
N GLY A 132 -33.50 -26.65 -20.36
CA GLY A 132 -33.08 -25.44 -21.06
C GLY A 132 -34.20 -24.85 -21.93
N VAL A 133 -34.94 -25.71 -22.63
CA VAL A 133 -36.10 -25.28 -23.43
C VAL A 133 -37.29 -24.86 -22.56
N TYR A 134 -37.46 -25.45 -21.37
CA TYR A 134 -38.47 -24.99 -20.41
C TYR A 134 -38.19 -23.56 -19.92
N LEU A 135 -36.92 -23.19 -19.72
CA LEU A 135 -36.55 -21.81 -19.40
C LEU A 135 -36.93 -20.84 -20.53
N LEU A 136 -36.81 -21.26 -21.80
CA LEU A 136 -37.34 -20.50 -22.95
C LEU A 136 -38.87 -20.36 -22.89
N SER A 137 -39.60 -21.43 -22.51
CA SER A 137 -41.05 -21.36 -22.32
C SER A 137 -41.44 -20.34 -21.26
N CYS A 138 -40.69 -20.26 -20.16
CA CYS A 138 -40.92 -19.26 -19.12
C CYS A 138 -40.70 -17.82 -19.63
N LEU A 139 -39.69 -17.59 -20.47
CA LEU A 139 -39.46 -16.29 -21.11
C LEU A 139 -40.63 -15.91 -22.03
N LEU A 140 -41.07 -16.84 -22.89
CA LEU A 140 -42.18 -16.61 -23.82
C LEU A 140 -43.50 -16.33 -23.07
N ALA A 141 -43.79 -17.13 -22.05
CA ALA A 141 -44.99 -16.97 -21.23
C ALA A 141 -45.00 -15.65 -20.44
N ARG A 142 -43.83 -15.10 -20.11
CA ARG A 142 -43.71 -13.80 -19.44
C ARG A 142 -43.83 -12.63 -20.41
N ALA A 143 -43.29 -12.76 -21.63
CA ALA A 143 -43.21 -11.66 -22.58
C ALA A 143 -44.44 -11.49 -23.49
N TRP A 144 -45.19 -12.57 -23.78
CA TRP A 144 -46.35 -12.53 -24.69
C TRP A 144 -47.59 -13.18 -24.07
N ASP A 145 -48.76 -12.81 -24.59
CA ASP A 145 -50.00 -13.51 -24.26
C ASP A 145 -49.99 -14.95 -24.80
N ALA A 146 -50.93 -15.77 -24.35
CA ALA A 146 -50.95 -17.20 -24.68
C ALA A 146 -51.10 -17.48 -26.19
N THR A 147 -51.82 -16.63 -26.93
CA THR A 147 -52.06 -16.83 -28.36
C THR A 147 -50.85 -16.44 -29.20
N GLU A 148 -50.21 -15.33 -28.84
CA GLU A 148 -48.98 -14.85 -29.46
C GLU A 148 -47.80 -15.77 -29.14
N ALA A 149 -47.62 -16.17 -27.87
CA ALA A 149 -46.56 -17.11 -27.47
C ALA A 149 -46.67 -18.45 -28.20
N THR A 150 -47.90 -18.97 -28.39
CA THR A 150 -48.13 -20.19 -29.18
C THR A 150 -47.77 -20.01 -30.65
N ALA A 151 -48.05 -18.83 -31.24
CA ALA A 151 -47.68 -18.52 -32.61
C ALA A 151 -46.15 -18.42 -32.78
N ILE A 152 -45.47 -17.77 -31.84
CA ILE A 152 -44.01 -17.69 -31.79
C ILE A 152 -43.42 -19.10 -31.66
N TRP A 153 -43.94 -19.95 -30.78
CA TRP A 153 -43.53 -21.35 -30.66
C TRP A 153 -43.61 -22.12 -31.99
N MET A 154 -44.69 -21.95 -32.74
CA MET A 154 -44.84 -22.57 -34.06
C MET A 154 -43.78 -22.05 -35.05
N GLU A 155 -43.47 -20.75 -35.01
CA GLU A 155 -42.39 -20.16 -35.82
C GLU A 155 -41.02 -20.71 -35.42
N LEU A 156 -40.73 -20.81 -34.11
CA LEU A 156 -39.45 -21.33 -33.61
C LEU A 156 -39.21 -22.78 -34.01
N VAL A 157 -40.22 -23.63 -33.86
CA VAL A 157 -40.15 -25.04 -34.26
C VAL A 157 -39.96 -25.17 -35.77
N ALA A 158 -40.69 -24.39 -36.57
CA ALA A 158 -40.57 -24.43 -38.03
C ALA A 158 -39.21 -23.91 -38.52
N ALA A 159 -38.71 -22.82 -37.94
CA ALA A 159 -37.41 -22.25 -38.28
C ALA A 159 -36.26 -23.21 -37.89
N ARG A 160 -36.32 -23.81 -36.70
CA ARG A 160 -35.29 -24.76 -36.26
C ARG A 160 -35.27 -26.03 -37.10
N ARG A 161 -36.43 -26.54 -37.56
CA ARG A 161 -36.46 -27.67 -38.51
C ARG A 161 -35.76 -27.35 -39.80
N LYS A 162 -36.04 -26.18 -40.40
CA LYS A 162 -35.38 -25.72 -41.63
C LYS A 162 -33.87 -25.54 -41.45
N GLU A 163 -33.44 -25.04 -40.29
CA GLU A 163 -32.01 -24.91 -39.97
C GLU A 163 -31.32 -26.27 -39.95
N ILE A 164 -31.92 -27.27 -39.28
CA ILE A 164 -31.39 -28.64 -39.23
C ILE A 164 -31.39 -29.30 -40.62
N GLU A 165 -32.46 -29.14 -41.41
CA GLU A 165 -32.53 -29.62 -42.79
C GLU A 165 -31.39 -29.02 -43.64
N HIS A 166 -31.14 -27.72 -43.53
CA HIS A 166 -30.05 -27.05 -44.24
C HIS A 166 -28.65 -27.49 -43.77
N GLN A 167 -28.46 -27.70 -42.46
CA GLN A 167 -27.21 -28.23 -41.90
C GLN A 167 -26.91 -29.65 -42.43
N LEU A 168 -27.95 -30.49 -42.60
CA LEU A 168 -27.83 -31.82 -43.18
C LEU A 168 -27.52 -31.78 -44.68
N GLU A 169 -28.16 -30.87 -45.44
CA GLU A 169 -27.88 -30.65 -46.87
C GLU A 169 -26.44 -30.17 -47.11
N THR A 170 -25.88 -29.41 -46.18
CA THR A 170 -24.52 -28.84 -46.25
C THR A 170 -23.44 -29.73 -45.63
N ASN A 171 -23.76 -30.99 -45.26
CA ASN A 171 -22.87 -31.95 -44.61
C ASN A 171 -22.23 -31.45 -43.29
N GLN A 172 -22.93 -30.60 -42.53
CA GLN A 172 -22.50 -30.22 -41.19
C GLN A 172 -22.84 -31.33 -40.18
N ASN A 173 -22.02 -31.45 -39.13
CA ASN A 173 -22.19 -32.47 -38.11
C ASN A 173 -23.32 -32.09 -37.14
N VAL A 174 -24.52 -32.65 -37.32
CA VAL A 174 -25.69 -32.40 -36.47
C VAL A 174 -25.89 -33.57 -35.49
N PRO A 175 -26.18 -33.31 -34.20
CA PRO A 175 -26.49 -34.37 -33.25
C PRO A 175 -27.66 -35.26 -33.72
N PRO A 176 -27.56 -36.60 -33.63
CA PRO A 176 -28.62 -37.50 -34.08
C PRO A 176 -29.98 -37.24 -33.41
N SER A 177 -29.99 -36.79 -32.16
CA SER A 177 -31.20 -36.41 -31.42
C SER A 177 -31.92 -35.21 -32.05
N SER A 178 -31.20 -34.20 -32.54
CA SER A 178 -31.80 -33.04 -33.22
C SER A 178 -32.38 -33.39 -34.58
N VAL A 179 -31.73 -34.28 -35.34
CA VAL A 179 -32.27 -34.83 -36.60
C VAL A 179 -33.57 -35.59 -36.36
N VAL A 180 -33.58 -36.46 -35.35
CA VAL A 180 -34.77 -37.24 -34.97
C VAL A 180 -35.88 -36.33 -34.44
N GLY A 181 -35.54 -35.29 -33.66
CA GLY A 181 -36.46 -34.27 -33.16
C GLY A 181 -37.13 -33.45 -34.27
N ALA A 182 -36.38 -33.09 -35.33
CA ALA A 182 -36.92 -32.38 -36.48
C ALA A 182 -37.98 -33.17 -37.25
N CYS A 183 -37.86 -34.51 -37.25
CA CYS A 183 -38.81 -35.42 -37.88
C CYS A 183 -40.09 -35.65 -37.05
N GLN A 184 -40.12 -35.26 -35.77
CA GLN A 184 -41.29 -35.46 -34.91
C GLN A 184 -42.36 -34.41 -35.14
N ASP A 185 -43.63 -34.78 -35.01
CA ASP A 185 -44.73 -33.83 -35.01
C ASP A 185 -44.91 -33.18 -33.65
N ILE A 186 -44.91 -31.84 -33.65
CA ILE A 186 -45.25 -31.01 -32.50
C ILE A 186 -46.40 -30.13 -32.96
N THR A 187 -47.61 -30.39 -32.47
CA THR A 187 -48.79 -29.68 -32.94
C THR A 187 -48.94 -28.34 -32.22
N ARG A 188 -49.71 -27.42 -32.83
CA ARG A 188 -50.07 -26.15 -32.18
C ARG A 188 -50.77 -26.36 -30.83
N LYS A 189 -51.56 -27.45 -30.71
CA LYS A 189 -52.23 -27.82 -29.46
C LYS A 189 -51.22 -28.22 -28.38
N ASP A 190 -50.19 -28.98 -28.74
CA ASP A 190 -49.14 -29.40 -27.80
C ASP A 190 -48.38 -28.19 -27.25
N LEU A 191 -48.00 -27.25 -28.12
CA LEU A 191 -47.33 -26.00 -27.73
C LEU A 191 -48.23 -25.11 -26.86
N ALA A 192 -49.53 -25.03 -27.17
CA ALA A 192 -50.48 -24.27 -26.35
C ALA A 192 -50.64 -24.86 -24.94
N MET A 193 -50.71 -26.19 -24.80
CA MET A 193 -50.77 -26.86 -23.50
C MET A 193 -49.48 -26.66 -22.71
N TRP A 194 -48.33 -26.75 -23.39
CA TRP A 194 -47.01 -26.51 -22.82
C TRP A 194 -46.86 -25.08 -22.27
N ASP A 195 -47.20 -24.07 -23.07
CA ASP A 195 -47.20 -22.65 -22.65
C ASP A 195 -48.20 -22.40 -21.51
N SER A 196 -49.41 -22.95 -21.59
CA SER A 196 -50.44 -22.78 -20.56
C SER A 196 -49.99 -23.31 -19.20
N SER A 197 -49.29 -24.44 -19.17
CA SER A 197 -48.74 -24.99 -17.93
C SER A 197 -47.58 -24.13 -17.40
N ALA A 198 -46.65 -23.71 -18.25
CA ALA A 198 -45.58 -22.78 -17.85
C ALA A 198 -46.12 -21.44 -17.30
N ARG A 199 -47.16 -20.89 -17.93
CA ARG A 199 -47.82 -19.66 -17.47
C ARG A 199 -48.54 -19.84 -16.14
N SER A 200 -49.18 -20.98 -15.94
CA SER A 200 -49.85 -21.32 -14.68
C SER A 200 -48.84 -21.49 -13.54
N TRP A 201 -47.68 -22.08 -13.84
CA TRP A 201 -46.54 -22.13 -12.94
C TRP A 201 -46.06 -20.73 -12.55
N LEU A 202 -45.76 -19.87 -13.54
CA LEU A 202 -45.24 -18.51 -13.29
C LEU A 202 -46.16 -17.70 -12.36
N ARG A 203 -47.48 -17.78 -12.54
CA ARG A 203 -48.45 -17.09 -11.66
C ARG A 203 -48.34 -17.50 -10.19
N ARG A 204 -48.02 -18.77 -9.93
CA ARG A 204 -47.84 -19.29 -8.56
C ARG A 204 -46.49 -18.89 -7.99
N ALA A 205 -45.44 -18.99 -8.80
CA ALA A 205 -44.12 -18.53 -8.44
C ALA A 205 -44.08 -17.01 -8.16
N ASP A 206 -44.86 -16.22 -8.91
CA ASP A 206 -45.03 -14.78 -8.69
C ASP A 206 -45.66 -14.51 -7.34
N LYS A 207 -46.72 -15.24 -6.97
CA LYS A 207 -47.36 -15.12 -5.65
C LYS A 207 -46.37 -15.47 -4.52
N ALA A 208 -45.56 -16.50 -4.70
CA ALA A 208 -44.57 -16.93 -3.70
C ALA A 208 -43.41 -15.92 -3.53
N LYS A 209 -43.06 -15.21 -4.60
CA LYS A 209 -41.97 -14.22 -4.63
C LYS A 209 -42.50 -12.82 -4.95
N GLU A 210 -43.70 -12.50 -4.45
CA GLU A 210 -44.44 -11.27 -4.79
C GLU A 210 -43.62 -10.02 -4.50
N TRP A 211 -42.94 -10.00 -3.36
CA TRP A 211 -42.05 -8.90 -2.99
C TRP A 211 -40.90 -8.72 -4.00
N SER A 212 -40.20 -9.79 -4.36
CA SER A 212 -39.09 -9.75 -5.32
C SER A 212 -39.58 -9.35 -6.72
N GLN A 213 -40.74 -9.85 -7.15
CA GLN A 213 -41.36 -9.44 -8.42
C GLN A 213 -41.73 -7.96 -8.42
N CYS A 214 -42.37 -7.47 -7.35
CA CYS A 214 -42.72 -6.05 -7.23
C CYS A 214 -41.46 -5.19 -7.28
N GLN A 215 -40.42 -5.58 -6.53
CA GLN A 215 -39.16 -4.85 -6.47
C GLN A 215 -38.45 -4.84 -7.84
N LEU A 216 -38.39 -5.97 -8.55
CA LEU A 216 -37.82 -6.03 -9.89
C LEU A 216 -38.63 -5.21 -10.91
N SER A 217 -39.96 -5.19 -10.79
CA SER A 217 -40.82 -4.37 -11.66
C SER A 217 -40.57 -2.87 -11.47
N LEU A 218 -40.28 -2.42 -10.24
CA LEU A 218 -39.88 -1.04 -9.96
C LEU A 218 -38.53 -0.72 -10.59
N VAL A 219 -37.60 -1.68 -10.60
CA VAL A 219 -36.31 -1.53 -11.27
C VAL A 219 -36.50 -1.36 -12.78
N VAL A 220 -37.20 -2.29 -13.44
CA VAL A 220 -37.39 -2.27 -14.89
C VAL A 220 -38.14 -1.03 -15.37
N LYS A 221 -39.15 -0.55 -14.63
CA LYS A 221 -39.89 0.68 -14.98
C LYS A 221 -39.05 1.94 -14.96
N ASN A 222 -37.95 1.95 -14.20
CA ASN A 222 -37.10 3.12 -14.01
C ASN A 222 -35.85 3.12 -14.91
N ILE A 223 -35.69 2.12 -15.79
CA ILE A 223 -34.48 1.93 -16.60
C ILE A 223 -34.85 1.86 -18.08
N ASN A 224 -34.20 2.68 -18.90
CA ASN A 224 -34.36 2.69 -20.37
C ASN A 224 -33.37 1.72 -21.06
N THR A 225 -33.30 0.45 -20.65
CA THR A 225 -32.44 -0.54 -21.32
C THR A 225 -33.12 -1.09 -22.58
N PRO A 226 -32.53 -0.94 -23.78
CA PRO A 226 -33.09 -1.50 -25.01
C PRO A 226 -33.02 -3.03 -25.00
N ILE A 227 -34.01 -3.68 -25.60
CA ILE A 227 -33.96 -5.12 -25.91
C ILE A 227 -33.26 -5.24 -27.27
N ALA A 228 -32.13 -5.96 -27.33
CA ALA A 228 -31.33 -6.06 -28.55
C ALA A 228 -32.15 -6.67 -29.71
N GLY A 229 -32.18 -5.98 -30.86
CA GLY A 229 -32.98 -6.38 -32.03
C GLY A 229 -32.22 -7.23 -33.04
N GLY A 230 -32.70 -8.45 -33.29
CA GLY A 230 -32.33 -9.27 -34.46
C GLY A 230 -33.18 -8.99 -35.69
N LEU A 231 -32.81 -9.55 -36.85
CA LEU A 231 -33.50 -9.34 -38.14
C LEU A 231 -34.85 -10.10 -38.25
N SER A 232 -35.07 -11.15 -37.45
CA SER A 232 -36.30 -11.97 -37.42
C SER A 232 -36.75 -12.30 -35.98
N THR A 233 -38.02 -12.67 -35.79
CA THR A 233 -38.56 -13.09 -34.48
C THR A 233 -37.78 -14.28 -33.93
N TYR A 234 -37.49 -15.28 -34.76
CA TYR A 234 -36.62 -16.41 -34.41
C TYR A 234 -35.26 -15.94 -33.86
N SER A 235 -34.52 -15.14 -34.63
CA SER A 235 -33.18 -14.68 -34.22
C SER A 235 -33.21 -13.88 -32.92
N LYS A 236 -34.23 -13.01 -32.73
CA LYS A 236 -34.44 -12.25 -31.50
C LYS A 236 -34.62 -13.14 -30.29
N VAL A 237 -35.60 -14.05 -30.34
CA VAL A 237 -35.94 -14.92 -29.21
C VAL A 237 -34.78 -15.83 -28.85
N MET A 238 -34.11 -16.41 -29.84
CA MET A 238 -32.98 -17.31 -29.62
C MET A 238 -31.77 -16.58 -29.04
N SER A 239 -31.50 -15.35 -29.49
CA SER A 239 -30.43 -14.52 -28.93
C SER A 239 -30.70 -14.15 -27.46
N VAL A 240 -31.91 -13.66 -27.17
CA VAL A 240 -32.37 -13.33 -25.82
C VAL A 240 -32.24 -14.53 -24.88
N TRP A 241 -32.77 -15.68 -25.29
CA TRP A 241 -32.73 -16.89 -24.48
C TRP A 241 -31.32 -17.33 -24.14
N LYS A 242 -30.43 -17.43 -25.15
CA LYS A 242 -29.04 -17.86 -24.92
C LYS A 242 -28.26 -16.87 -24.06
N ARG A 243 -28.37 -15.57 -24.33
CA ARG A 243 -27.66 -14.51 -23.60
C ARG A 243 -28.11 -14.45 -22.15
N SER A 244 -29.41 -14.49 -21.90
CA SER A 244 -29.95 -14.50 -20.54
C SER A 244 -29.52 -15.73 -19.75
N MET A 245 -29.48 -16.93 -20.38
CA MET A 245 -29.01 -18.14 -19.70
C MET A 245 -27.55 -18.00 -19.26
N LEU A 246 -26.68 -17.51 -20.15
CA LEU A 246 -25.27 -17.29 -19.85
C LEU A 246 -25.05 -16.20 -18.79
N ALA A 247 -25.80 -15.09 -18.85
CA ALA A 247 -25.68 -14.02 -17.88
C ALA A 247 -26.03 -14.47 -16.45
N VAL A 248 -27.13 -15.22 -16.29
CA VAL A 248 -27.52 -15.75 -14.97
C VAL A 248 -26.55 -16.82 -14.48
N GLU A 249 -25.99 -17.66 -15.37
CA GLU A 249 -24.93 -18.63 -15.02
C GLU A 249 -23.67 -17.95 -14.44
N GLN A 250 -23.26 -16.80 -15.00
CA GLN A 250 -22.12 -16.04 -14.48
C GLN A 250 -22.44 -15.41 -13.12
N LEU A 251 -23.64 -14.84 -12.94
CA LEU A 251 -24.08 -14.29 -11.64
C LEU A 251 -24.11 -15.36 -10.55
N LEU A 252 -24.65 -16.54 -10.85
CA LEU A 252 -24.63 -17.70 -9.94
C LEU A 252 -23.21 -18.24 -9.71
N SER A 253 -22.26 -17.93 -10.59
CA SER A 253 -20.84 -18.21 -10.39
C SER A 253 -20.11 -17.20 -9.50
N GLY A 254 -20.82 -16.19 -8.97
CA GLY A 254 -20.23 -15.15 -8.13
C GLY A 254 -19.44 -14.12 -8.92
N LYS A 255 -19.65 -14.05 -10.24
CA LYS A 255 -19.04 -13.07 -11.13
C LYS A 255 -20.03 -11.93 -11.34
N PRO A 256 -19.73 -10.69 -10.91
CA PRO A 256 -20.55 -9.53 -11.23
C PRO A 256 -20.78 -9.40 -12.73
N GLN A 257 -21.96 -8.99 -13.17
CA GLN A 257 -22.29 -8.83 -14.59
C GLN A 257 -22.82 -7.44 -14.89
N ASP A 258 -22.42 -6.86 -16.01
CA ASP A 258 -23.06 -5.67 -16.57
C ASP A 258 -24.28 -6.06 -17.40
N ILE A 259 -25.45 -5.56 -17.04
CA ILE A 259 -26.72 -5.89 -17.67
C ILE A 259 -27.08 -4.79 -18.66
N MET A 260 -26.56 -4.96 -19.88
CA MET A 260 -26.76 -4.06 -21.01
C MET A 260 -28.06 -4.34 -21.77
N ASP A 261 -28.51 -5.59 -21.77
CA ASP A 261 -29.71 -6.04 -22.48
C ASP A 261 -30.87 -6.18 -21.49
N GLY A 262 -31.95 -5.42 -21.73
CA GLY A 262 -33.15 -5.47 -20.90
C GLY A 262 -33.79 -6.87 -20.84
N ALA A 263 -33.44 -7.76 -21.77
CA ALA A 263 -33.92 -9.14 -21.81
C ALA A 263 -33.42 -10.03 -20.65
N VAL A 264 -32.38 -9.62 -19.93
CA VAL A 264 -31.91 -10.35 -18.73
C VAL A 264 -32.87 -10.13 -17.55
N PHE A 265 -33.52 -8.97 -17.44
CA PHE A 265 -34.56 -8.74 -16.42
C PHE A 265 -35.80 -9.61 -16.64
N LEU A 266 -36.14 -9.84 -17.91
CA LEU A 266 -37.17 -10.80 -18.27
C LEU A 266 -36.83 -12.19 -17.70
N ALA A 267 -35.56 -12.59 -17.76
CA ALA A 267 -35.09 -13.86 -17.22
C ALA A 267 -35.12 -13.92 -15.69
N PHE A 268 -34.71 -12.88 -14.97
CA PHE A 268 -34.86 -12.84 -13.51
C PHE A 268 -36.32 -13.01 -13.09
N SER A 269 -37.23 -12.29 -13.76
CA SER A 269 -38.66 -12.39 -13.49
C SER A 269 -39.24 -13.76 -13.89
N ALA A 270 -38.80 -14.36 -15.00
CA ALA A 270 -39.31 -15.65 -15.47
C ALA A 270 -38.77 -16.81 -14.63
N TRP A 271 -37.51 -16.77 -14.21
CA TRP A 271 -36.84 -17.88 -13.53
C TRP A 271 -36.84 -17.75 -12.01
N HIS A 272 -37.29 -16.61 -11.48
CA HIS A 272 -37.42 -16.34 -10.05
C HIS A 272 -36.09 -16.44 -9.29
N ILE A 273 -35.01 -16.04 -9.96
CA ILE A 273 -33.66 -15.90 -9.42
C ILE A 273 -33.36 -14.40 -9.42
N TYR A 274 -33.15 -13.83 -8.25
CA TYR A 274 -33.08 -12.39 -8.04
C TYR A 274 -31.70 -11.99 -7.50
N PRO A 275 -30.70 -11.81 -8.36
CA PRO A 275 -29.41 -11.28 -7.93
C PRO A 275 -29.60 -9.86 -7.39
N ASP A 276 -28.76 -9.46 -6.44
CA ASP A 276 -28.69 -8.06 -6.01
C ASP A 276 -28.30 -7.18 -7.21
N LEU A 277 -28.96 -6.04 -7.35
CA LEU A 277 -28.77 -5.15 -8.51
C LEU A 277 -28.25 -3.78 -8.08
N ILE A 278 -27.30 -3.23 -8.83
CA ILE A 278 -26.92 -1.83 -8.76
C ILE A 278 -27.54 -1.13 -9.96
N VAL A 279 -28.56 -0.31 -9.69
CA VAL A 279 -29.25 0.46 -10.73
C VAL A 279 -28.60 1.83 -10.82
N LEU A 280 -27.90 2.08 -11.91
CA LEU A 280 -27.28 3.35 -12.28
C LEU A 280 -28.33 4.25 -12.95
N GLY A 281 -29.15 4.92 -12.13
CA GLY A 281 -30.04 6.01 -12.56
C GLY A 281 -29.50 7.39 -12.16
N ALA A 282 -30.37 8.40 -12.08
CA ALA A 282 -30.01 9.75 -11.58
C ALA A 282 -29.36 9.71 -10.18
N GLU A 283 -29.86 8.84 -9.29
CA GLU A 283 -29.14 8.42 -8.09
C GLU A 283 -28.88 6.91 -8.19
N PRO A 284 -27.63 6.44 -8.01
CA PRO A 284 -27.34 5.03 -8.08
C PRO A 284 -27.90 4.32 -6.85
N LYS A 285 -28.72 3.31 -7.09
CA LYS A 285 -29.49 2.62 -6.05
C LYS A 285 -29.10 1.16 -6.00
N HIS A 286 -28.59 0.73 -4.85
CA HIS A 286 -28.38 -0.69 -4.59
C HIS A 286 -29.70 -1.36 -4.17
N VAL A 287 -30.22 -2.20 -5.05
CA VAL A 287 -31.44 -2.97 -4.85
C VAL A 287 -31.06 -4.36 -4.35
N ARG A 288 -31.16 -4.53 -3.03
CA ARG A 288 -30.87 -5.80 -2.36
C ARG A 288 -32.08 -6.72 -2.41
N PHE A 289 -32.01 -7.80 -3.18
CA PHE A 289 -32.97 -8.89 -3.20
C PHE A 289 -32.64 -9.96 -2.15
N LYS A 290 -31.37 -10.10 -1.75
CA LYS A 290 -30.86 -11.06 -0.75
C LYS A 290 -31.25 -12.51 -1.07
N ASP A 291 -31.20 -12.86 -2.35
CA ASP A 291 -31.50 -14.21 -2.80
C ASP A 291 -30.41 -15.18 -2.34
N LYS A 292 -30.77 -16.17 -1.50
CA LYS A 292 -29.85 -17.18 -0.96
C LYS A 292 -29.21 -18.06 -2.04
N LEU A 293 -29.80 -18.14 -3.22
CA LEU A 293 -29.28 -18.94 -4.34
C LEU A 293 -28.19 -18.22 -5.11
N VAL A 294 -28.09 -16.89 -4.96
CA VAL A 294 -27.06 -16.08 -5.60
C VAL A 294 -25.97 -15.76 -4.58
N PRO A 295 -24.70 -16.06 -4.84
CA PRO A 295 -23.61 -15.68 -3.94
C PRO A 295 -23.54 -14.14 -3.79
N PRO A 296 -23.12 -13.60 -2.64
CA PRO A 296 -23.06 -12.15 -2.42
C PRO A 296 -22.19 -11.37 -3.41
N SER A 297 -21.24 -12.04 -4.08
CA SER A 297 -20.40 -11.48 -5.13
C SER A 297 -21.07 -11.44 -6.51
N GLY A 298 -22.18 -12.16 -6.71
CA GLY A 298 -22.94 -12.22 -7.96
C GLY A 298 -23.92 -11.06 -8.14
N VAL A 299 -23.40 -9.83 -8.17
CA VAL A 299 -24.21 -8.60 -8.28
C VAL A 299 -24.31 -8.15 -9.72
N GLY A 300 -25.52 -7.79 -10.17
CA GLY A 300 -25.76 -7.24 -11.51
C GLY A 300 -25.77 -5.72 -11.53
N THR A 301 -24.97 -5.09 -12.38
CA THR A 301 -25.00 -3.63 -12.60
C THR A 301 -25.92 -3.32 -13.78
N VAL A 302 -26.73 -2.26 -13.69
CA VAL A 302 -27.71 -1.89 -14.71
C VAL A 302 -27.63 -0.39 -15.00
N GLY A 303 -27.62 0.02 -16.27
CA GLY A 303 -27.76 1.43 -16.66
C GLY A 303 -26.53 2.07 -17.33
N VAL A 304 -25.59 1.27 -17.83
CA VAL A 304 -24.47 1.80 -18.63
C VAL A 304 -24.93 1.94 -20.10
N GLU A 305 -25.19 3.16 -20.58
CA GLU A 305 -25.41 3.38 -22.02
C GLU A 305 -24.08 3.17 -22.77
N SER A 306 -24.03 2.18 -23.68
CA SER A 306 -22.88 1.98 -24.58
C SER A 306 -22.99 2.86 -25.82
N ARG A 307 -22.03 3.77 -25.99
CA ARG A 307 -21.68 4.38 -27.27
C ARG A 307 -20.57 3.56 -27.95
N SER A 308 -20.92 2.43 -28.55
CA SER A 308 -20.22 1.90 -29.74
C SER A 308 -20.95 0.67 -30.29
N SER A 309 -21.44 0.79 -31.52
CA SER A 309 -21.87 -0.35 -32.32
C SER A 309 -20.62 -1.06 -32.86
N ARG A 310 -20.08 -2.07 -32.17
CA ARG A 310 -19.37 -3.22 -32.78
C ARG A 310 -18.75 -4.29 -31.86
N THR A 311 -18.90 -4.23 -30.53
CA THR A 311 -18.50 -5.35 -29.66
C THR A 311 -19.71 -5.99 -28.98
N GLU A 312 -20.23 -7.05 -29.60
CA GLU A 312 -21.31 -7.86 -29.07
C GLU A 312 -20.77 -8.80 -27.96
N GLY A 313 -21.12 -8.54 -26.69
CA GLY A 313 -20.76 -9.43 -25.58
C GLY A 313 -21.10 -8.88 -24.19
N VAL A 314 -21.27 -9.79 -23.23
CA VAL A 314 -21.46 -9.48 -21.80
C VAL A 314 -20.11 -9.02 -21.22
N GLN A 315 -20.08 -7.83 -20.64
CA GLN A 315 -18.86 -7.22 -20.09
C GLN A 315 -18.86 -7.31 -18.55
N TRP A 316 -17.66 -7.45 -17.98
CA TRP A 316 -17.44 -7.29 -16.55
C TRP A 316 -17.45 -5.80 -16.21
N SER A 317 -18.24 -5.37 -15.24
CA SER A 317 -18.20 -3.99 -14.72
C SER A 317 -18.20 -3.97 -13.19
N LEU A 318 -17.36 -3.11 -12.61
CA LEU A 318 -17.30 -2.83 -11.18
C LEU A 318 -17.60 -1.33 -10.99
N ALA A 319 -18.77 -0.99 -10.46
CA ALA A 319 -19.12 0.40 -10.14
C ALA A 319 -18.41 0.83 -8.85
N LEU A 320 -17.20 1.39 -8.98
CA LEU A 320 -16.28 1.78 -7.89
C LEU A 320 -16.89 2.71 -6.83
N SER A 321 -17.98 3.42 -7.14
CA SER A 321 -18.66 4.32 -6.19
C SER A 321 -19.54 3.64 -5.13
N HIS A 322 -19.64 2.29 -5.10
CA HIS A 322 -20.58 1.54 -4.24
C HIS A 322 -19.96 0.45 -3.36
N LEU A 323 -18.63 0.48 -3.14
CA LEU A 323 -17.87 -0.50 -2.34
C LEU A 323 -18.40 -0.72 -0.91
N GLN A 324 -19.15 0.24 -0.34
CA GLN A 324 -19.79 0.10 0.98
C GLN A 324 -20.96 -0.90 1.04
N TYR A 325 -21.47 -1.36 -0.12
CA TYR A 325 -22.68 -2.20 -0.18
C TYR A 325 -22.41 -3.67 -0.43
N TYR A 326 -21.20 -4.01 -0.88
CA TYR A 326 -20.66 -5.37 -0.91
C TYR A 326 -20.19 -5.68 0.51
N GLY A 327 -20.65 -6.79 1.10
CA GLY A 327 -20.31 -7.16 2.47
C GLY A 327 -18.81 -7.29 2.70
N ASP A 328 -18.41 -7.41 3.98
CA ASP A 328 -17.00 -7.55 4.36
C ASP A 328 -16.27 -8.57 3.47
N PRO A 329 -15.06 -8.22 2.98
CA PRO A 329 -14.36 -9.02 1.99
C PRO A 329 -14.11 -10.42 2.52
N VAL A 330 -14.66 -11.43 1.83
CA VAL A 330 -14.20 -12.81 2.01
C VAL A 330 -12.84 -12.90 1.34
N ILE A 331 -11.81 -12.87 2.18
CA ILE A 331 -10.42 -13.10 1.82
C ILE A 331 -10.33 -14.53 1.26
N VAL A 332 -10.35 -14.69 -0.06
CA VAL A 332 -9.96 -15.95 -0.71
C VAL A 332 -8.45 -15.86 -0.95
N ARG A 333 -7.66 -16.20 0.07
CA ARG A 333 -6.21 -16.36 -0.04
C ARG A 333 -5.89 -17.80 -0.41
N SER A 334 -4.94 -17.98 -1.33
CA SER A 334 -4.30 -19.27 -1.55
C SER A 334 -3.38 -19.60 -0.36
N ASP A 335 -3.32 -20.87 0.02
CA ASP A 335 -2.61 -21.46 1.18
C ASP A 335 -1.06 -21.30 1.15
N HIS A 336 -0.53 -20.08 1.01
CA HIS A 336 0.89 -19.78 1.11
C HIS A 336 1.19 -18.77 2.24
N GLU A 337 0.58 -18.98 3.42
CA GLU A 337 0.59 -18.08 4.60
C GLU A 337 1.97 -17.79 5.24
N TYR A 338 3.06 -18.43 4.79
CA TYR A 338 4.39 -18.31 5.43
C TYR A 338 5.43 -17.49 4.65
N SER A 339 5.08 -16.92 3.50
CA SER A 339 6.04 -16.20 2.63
C SER A 339 5.95 -14.68 2.66
N ARG A 340 4.91 -14.12 3.31
CA ARG A 340 4.65 -12.68 3.39
C ARG A 340 4.63 -12.21 4.86
N LEU A 341 5.04 -10.96 5.07
CA LEU A 341 5.22 -10.31 6.37
C LEU A 341 4.41 -9.02 6.46
N THR A 342 3.99 -8.63 7.66
CA THR A 342 3.65 -7.23 7.93
C THR A 342 4.93 -6.39 8.08
N PHE A 343 4.82 -5.06 8.08
CA PHE A 343 5.98 -4.20 8.33
C PHE A 343 6.56 -4.39 9.74
N SER A 344 5.71 -4.60 10.76
CA SER A 344 6.16 -4.92 12.12
C SER A 344 6.98 -6.21 12.17
N GLN A 345 6.52 -7.25 11.47
CA GLN A 345 7.27 -8.50 11.31
C GLN A 345 8.59 -8.31 10.55
N LEU A 346 8.65 -7.41 9.56
CA LEU A 346 9.92 -7.06 8.89
C LEU A 346 10.92 -6.39 9.87
N GLN A 347 10.47 -5.54 10.79
CA GLN A 347 11.32 -4.94 11.81
C GLN A 347 11.96 -6.01 12.72
N ILE A 348 11.22 -7.05 13.08
CA ILE A 348 11.74 -8.20 13.82
C ILE A 348 12.81 -8.94 12.99
N VAL A 349 12.55 -9.18 11.71
CA VAL A 349 13.52 -9.86 10.83
C VAL A 349 14.80 -9.01 10.66
N ALA A 350 14.68 -7.68 10.57
CA ALA A 350 15.80 -6.75 10.50
C ALA A 350 16.61 -6.73 11.81
N LEU A 351 15.93 -6.69 12.97
CA LEU A 351 16.56 -6.85 14.28
C LEU A 351 17.32 -8.19 14.35
N GLY A 352 16.69 -9.28 13.91
CA GLY A 352 17.31 -10.58 13.81
C GLY A 352 18.58 -10.53 12.97
N GLY A 353 18.54 -9.91 11.79
CA GLY A 353 19.69 -9.69 10.92
C GLY A 353 20.86 -8.99 11.62
N LEU A 354 20.58 -7.92 12.37
CA LEU A 354 21.56 -7.19 13.17
C LEU A 354 22.17 -8.07 14.28
N LEU A 355 21.34 -8.82 15.02
CA LEU A 355 21.83 -9.74 16.06
C LEU A 355 22.68 -10.87 15.46
N GLY A 356 22.29 -11.36 14.28
CA GLY A 356 23.04 -12.37 13.52
C GLY A 356 24.38 -11.87 13.00
N ALA A 357 24.46 -10.58 12.64
CA ALA A 357 25.70 -9.89 12.29
C ALA A 357 26.63 -9.70 13.48
N TRP A 358 26.08 -9.40 14.67
CA TRP A 358 26.84 -9.33 15.92
C TRP A 358 27.25 -10.69 16.49
N GLY A 359 26.77 -11.80 15.90
CA GLY A 359 27.07 -13.15 16.38
C GLY A 359 26.40 -13.49 17.73
N ILE A 360 25.28 -12.84 18.06
CA ILE A 360 24.56 -13.07 19.32
C ILE A 360 23.90 -14.45 19.30
N SER A 361 24.05 -15.20 20.40
CA SER A 361 23.39 -16.49 20.59
C SER A 361 21.88 -16.32 20.76
N ALA A 362 21.10 -17.27 20.23
CA ALA A 362 19.64 -17.25 20.38
C ALA A 362 19.15 -17.26 21.84
N ARG A 363 20.01 -17.68 22.79
CA ARG A 363 19.72 -17.63 24.24
C ARG A 363 19.67 -16.20 24.78
N ASP A 364 20.41 -15.29 24.17
CA ASP A 364 20.59 -13.92 24.65
C ASP A 364 19.69 -12.92 23.89
N PHE A 365 18.87 -13.38 22.93
CA PHE A 365 18.01 -12.50 22.13
C PHE A 365 17.09 -11.61 22.98
N LEU A 366 16.43 -12.17 24.01
CA LEU A 366 15.57 -11.40 24.90
C LEU A 366 16.35 -10.40 25.76
N LEU A 367 17.57 -10.76 26.17
CA LEU A 367 18.46 -9.87 26.91
C LEU A 367 18.85 -8.67 26.06
N VAL A 368 19.19 -8.89 24.79
CA VAL A 368 19.55 -7.82 23.86
C VAL A 368 18.33 -6.98 23.44
N ALA A 369 17.15 -7.59 23.29
CA ALA A 369 15.91 -6.86 23.05
C ALA A 369 15.62 -5.87 24.20
N ASN A 370 15.77 -6.30 25.46
CA ASN A 370 15.66 -5.42 26.63
C ASN A 370 16.71 -4.30 26.62
N TRP A 371 17.92 -4.58 26.11
CA TRP A 371 18.93 -3.54 25.98
C TRP A 371 18.53 -2.44 24.99
N PHE A 372 17.88 -2.77 23.87
CA PHE A 372 17.38 -1.76 22.92
C PHE A 372 16.29 -0.86 23.54
N THR A 373 15.35 -1.44 24.29
CA THR A 373 14.31 -0.66 24.98
C THR A 373 14.89 0.23 26.08
N LEU A 374 15.87 -0.28 26.82
CA LEU A 374 16.61 0.49 27.81
C LEU A 374 17.41 1.63 27.17
N LEU A 375 18.12 1.38 26.06
CA LEU A 375 18.84 2.42 25.32
C LEU A 375 17.91 3.57 24.90
N TRP A 376 16.73 3.22 24.36
CA TRP A 376 15.72 4.20 23.96
C TRP A 376 15.29 5.10 25.12
N SER A 377 14.92 4.50 26.26
CA SER A 377 14.51 5.24 27.46
C SER A 377 15.64 6.09 28.07
N ARG A 378 16.89 5.61 28.04
CA ARG A 378 18.07 6.33 28.55
C ARG A 378 18.42 7.57 27.72
N MET A 379 18.06 7.59 26.43
CA MET A 379 18.18 8.79 25.58
C MET A 379 17.13 9.87 25.90
N GLY A 380 16.17 9.57 26.79
CA GLY A 380 15.13 10.50 27.22
C GLY A 380 13.86 10.46 26.37
N PHE A 381 13.67 9.45 25.53
CA PHE A 381 12.46 9.28 24.72
C PHE A 381 11.39 8.49 25.48
N SER A 382 10.15 8.97 25.44
CA SER A 382 8.98 8.28 26.00
C SER A 382 8.46 7.18 25.07
N HIS A 383 7.48 6.42 25.56
CA HIS A 383 6.80 5.40 24.76
C HIS A 383 5.82 6.03 23.75
N ASP A 384 5.24 7.19 24.08
CA ASP A 384 4.20 7.88 23.30
C ASP A 384 4.80 8.84 22.24
N ASP A 385 6.05 9.27 22.43
CA ASP A 385 6.78 10.13 21.47
C ASP A 385 6.94 9.47 20.09
N ALA A 386 6.78 8.14 20.02
CA ALA A 386 6.89 7.35 18.81
C ALA A 386 5.57 7.25 18.01
N GLU A 387 4.41 7.40 18.66
CA GLU A 387 3.10 7.32 18.00
C GLU A 387 2.62 8.68 17.47
N MET A 388 3.08 9.80 18.07
CA MET A 388 2.53 11.13 17.75
C MET A 388 3.22 11.92 16.63
N SER A 389 4.37 11.51 16.06
CA SER A 389 4.98 12.33 14.99
C SER A 389 5.96 11.57 14.09
N GLY A 390 5.73 11.66 12.78
CA GLY A 390 6.65 11.18 11.74
C GLY A 390 7.94 12.01 11.60
N SER A 391 8.62 12.32 12.72
CA SER A 391 9.81 13.16 12.84
C SER A 391 10.67 12.84 14.08
N SER A 392 10.82 11.57 14.47
CA SER A 392 11.80 11.21 15.51
C SER A 392 13.23 11.36 14.97
N GLU A 393 14.05 12.13 15.66
CA GLU A 393 15.49 12.32 15.45
C GLU A 393 16.28 10.99 15.28
N PHE A 394 15.78 9.90 15.89
CA PHE A 394 16.39 8.58 15.86
C PHE A 394 15.44 7.51 15.30
N GLY A 395 14.62 7.88 14.31
CA GLY A 395 13.63 6.98 13.70
C GLY A 395 14.22 5.69 13.12
N TRP A 396 15.49 5.70 12.69
CA TRP A 396 16.22 4.50 12.26
C TRP A 396 16.46 3.51 13.41
N LEU A 397 16.80 4.00 14.61
CA LEU A 397 17.03 3.17 15.78
C LEU A 397 15.71 2.63 16.32
N TYR A 398 14.65 3.45 16.21
CA TYR A 398 13.30 3.05 16.60
C TYR A 398 12.82 1.79 15.86
N GLN A 399 13.27 1.53 14.62
CA GLN A 399 12.91 0.31 13.89
C GLN A 399 13.33 -0.96 14.65
N PHE A 400 14.52 -0.93 15.27
CA PHE A 400 15.02 -2.04 16.10
C PHE A 400 14.35 -2.08 17.46
N VAL A 401 14.08 -0.92 18.06
CA VAL A 401 13.37 -0.81 19.34
C VAL A 401 11.93 -1.33 19.22
N SER A 402 11.24 -1.01 18.12
CA SER A 402 9.89 -1.50 17.82
C SER A 402 9.85 -3.03 17.73
N GLY A 403 10.74 -3.62 16.93
CA GLY A 403 10.88 -5.08 16.85
C GLY A 403 11.26 -5.71 18.20
N ALA A 404 12.10 -5.05 18.99
CA ALA A 404 12.48 -5.52 20.33
C ALA A 404 11.29 -5.49 21.31
N LYS A 405 10.48 -4.42 21.30
CA LYS A 405 9.27 -4.33 22.13
C LYS A 405 8.27 -5.43 21.79
N GLN A 406 8.04 -5.68 20.50
CA GLN A 406 7.12 -6.73 20.04
C GLN A 406 7.59 -8.12 20.51
N ILE A 407 8.89 -8.40 20.41
CA ILE A 407 9.49 -9.65 20.91
C ILE A 407 9.43 -9.78 22.43
N LEU A 408 9.37 -8.69 23.19
CA LEU A 408 9.26 -8.71 24.66
C LEU A 408 7.81 -8.82 25.15
N ALA A 409 6.82 -8.54 24.30
CA ALA A 409 5.41 -8.71 24.61
C ALA A 409 5.05 -10.21 24.59
N THR A 410 5.11 -10.86 25.75
CA THR A 410 4.88 -12.31 25.91
C THR A 410 3.41 -12.73 25.82
N ASP A 411 2.47 -11.79 25.96
CA ASP A 411 1.03 -12.06 25.97
C ASP A 411 0.40 -12.01 24.55
N ASP A 412 1.21 -11.76 23.52
CA ASP A 412 0.76 -11.69 22.13
C ASP A 412 0.53 -13.11 21.56
N PRO A 413 -0.64 -13.42 20.97
CA PRO A 413 -0.86 -14.70 20.28
C PRO A 413 0.17 -14.98 19.17
N ASP A 414 0.82 -13.96 18.62
CA ASP A 414 1.85 -14.09 17.57
C ASP A 414 3.29 -14.25 18.09
N HIS A 415 3.51 -14.25 19.42
CA HIS A 415 4.85 -14.25 20.01
C HIS A 415 5.75 -15.41 19.54
N GLU A 416 5.21 -16.62 19.39
CA GLU A 416 5.99 -17.77 18.88
C GLU A 416 6.43 -17.56 17.43
N ARG A 417 5.53 -17.00 16.59
CA ARG A 417 5.80 -16.65 15.19
C ARG A 417 6.87 -15.59 15.10
N ASP A 418 6.78 -14.54 15.92
CA ASP A 418 7.76 -13.46 15.98
C ASP A 418 9.15 -13.98 16.39
N MET A 419 9.21 -14.93 17.33
CA MET A 419 10.46 -15.56 17.71
C MET A 419 11.06 -16.45 16.60
N ILE A 420 10.22 -17.10 15.80
CA ILE A 420 10.65 -17.81 14.59
C ILE A 420 11.21 -16.82 13.56
N LEU A 421 10.57 -15.67 13.36
CA LEU A 421 11.02 -14.62 12.44
C LEU A 421 12.35 -14.00 12.88
N LEU A 422 12.55 -13.76 14.17
CA LEU A 422 13.82 -13.27 14.72
C LEU A 422 14.97 -14.27 14.47
N LYS A 423 14.71 -15.56 14.72
CA LYS A 423 15.66 -16.65 14.41
C LYS A 423 15.89 -16.79 12.91
N HIS A 424 14.89 -16.54 12.08
CA HIS A 424 15.03 -16.52 10.63
C HIS A 424 15.95 -15.37 10.19
N GLY A 425 15.69 -14.15 10.66
CA GLY A 425 16.48 -12.96 10.39
C GLY A 425 17.96 -13.13 10.77
N SER A 426 18.24 -13.62 11.98
CA SER A 426 19.62 -13.85 12.44
C SER A 426 20.42 -14.86 11.61
N ARG A 427 19.74 -15.77 10.90
CA ARG A 427 20.40 -16.73 10.00
C ARG A 427 20.48 -16.24 8.56
N ARG A 428 19.43 -15.57 8.06
CA ARG A 428 19.23 -15.31 6.62
C ARG A 428 19.27 -13.84 6.21
N ALA A 429 19.00 -12.90 7.13
CA ALA A 429 18.93 -11.46 6.86
C ALA A 429 20.18 -10.68 7.28
N LYS A 430 21.33 -11.35 7.47
CA LYS A 430 22.59 -10.67 7.87
C LYS A 430 23.05 -9.63 6.85
N GLY A 431 22.77 -9.86 5.58
CA GLY A 431 23.11 -8.95 4.47
C GLY A 431 22.05 -7.86 4.22
N PHE A 432 20.93 -7.86 4.95
CA PHE A 432 19.80 -6.99 4.67
C PHE A 432 20.11 -5.51 4.95
N LEU A 433 20.92 -5.26 5.99
CA LEU A 433 21.31 -3.91 6.42
C LEU A 433 22.68 -3.46 5.87
N GLY A 434 23.32 -4.25 5.01
CA GLY A 434 24.64 -3.97 4.47
C GLY A 434 25.42 -5.26 4.21
N ASP A 435 26.56 -5.16 3.53
CA ASP A 435 27.43 -6.32 3.32
C ASP A 435 27.95 -6.89 4.67
N GLN A 436 28.32 -8.16 4.72
CA GLN A 436 28.80 -8.84 5.93
C GLN A 436 30.04 -8.16 6.54
N ASN A 437 30.81 -7.43 5.74
CA ASN A 437 31.98 -6.66 6.17
C ASN A 437 31.65 -5.25 6.69
N CYS A 438 30.40 -4.80 6.50
CA CYS A 438 29.94 -3.44 6.80
C CYS A 438 29.13 -3.35 8.11
N ASN A 439 29.16 -4.42 8.91
CA ASN A 439 28.35 -4.52 10.11
C ASN A 439 28.80 -3.55 11.22
N PRO A 440 27.86 -2.90 11.92
CA PRO A 440 28.19 -2.01 13.03
C PRO A 440 28.80 -2.80 14.20
N SER A 441 29.64 -2.14 14.99
CA SER A 441 30.17 -2.74 16.22
C SER A 441 29.02 -3.23 17.13
N PRO A 442 29.17 -4.39 17.79
CA PRO A 442 28.18 -4.90 18.72
C PRO A 442 27.77 -3.86 19.76
N PHE A 443 26.46 -3.71 19.98
CA PHE A 443 25.89 -2.75 20.94
C PHE A 443 26.35 -1.31 20.70
N PHE A 444 26.75 -0.98 19.47
CA PHE A 444 27.19 0.35 19.08
C PHE A 444 28.40 0.87 19.89
N GLY A 445 29.23 -0.03 20.44
CA GLY A 445 30.36 0.34 21.30
C GLY A 445 29.99 0.78 22.72
N LEU A 446 28.70 0.80 23.07
CA LEU A 446 28.21 1.22 24.38
C LEU A 446 28.50 0.21 25.50
N LEU A 447 29.03 -0.96 25.18
CA LEU A 447 29.53 -1.92 26.16
C LEU A 447 31.04 -1.76 26.43
N ASN A 448 31.69 -0.77 25.83
CA ASN A 448 33.07 -0.42 26.15
C ASN A 448 33.13 0.45 27.41
N ALA A 449 33.95 0.05 28.40
CA ALA A 449 34.09 0.77 29.66
C ALA A 449 34.58 2.22 29.51
N LEU A 450 35.42 2.51 28.50
CA LEU A 450 35.91 3.87 28.23
C LEU A 450 34.74 4.79 27.85
N THR A 451 33.91 4.34 26.90
CA THR A 451 32.73 5.05 26.42
C THR A 451 31.71 5.26 27.54
N MET A 452 31.46 4.23 28.36
CA MET A 452 30.50 4.30 29.45
C MET A 452 30.90 5.25 30.58
N CYS A 453 32.20 5.33 30.92
CA CYS A 453 32.69 6.31 31.89
C CYS A 453 32.54 7.74 31.35
N ALA A 454 32.87 7.95 30.07
CA ALA A 454 32.83 9.26 29.45
C ALA A 454 31.42 9.84 29.28
N LEU A 455 30.42 9.00 28.96
CA LEU A 455 29.02 9.44 28.78
C LEU A 455 28.28 9.78 30.08
N GLN A 456 28.94 9.67 31.24
CA GLN A 456 28.44 10.18 32.53
C GLN A 456 28.72 11.67 32.71
N GLU A 457 29.70 12.20 31.97
CA GLU A 457 30.06 13.61 32.03
C GLU A 457 28.99 14.48 31.35
N LYS A 458 28.81 15.70 31.86
CA LYS A 458 27.81 16.63 31.32
C LYS A 458 28.27 17.31 30.03
N LEU A 459 29.56 17.65 29.95
CA LEU A 459 30.14 18.41 28.85
C LEU A 459 30.93 17.49 27.92
N ASP A 460 30.91 17.80 26.62
CA ASP A 460 31.62 17.02 25.59
C ASP A 460 33.14 16.95 25.83
N VAL A 461 33.76 18.10 26.12
CA VAL A 461 35.18 18.18 26.47
C VAL A 461 35.53 17.28 27.65
N ASP A 462 34.68 17.25 28.69
CA ASP A 462 34.91 16.44 29.87
C ASP A 462 34.69 14.96 29.59
N SER A 463 33.69 14.60 28.77
CA SER A 463 33.54 13.23 28.24
C SER A 463 34.82 12.78 27.54
N GLY A 464 35.37 13.61 26.66
CA GLY A 464 36.61 13.33 25.94
C GLY A 464 37.83 13.17 26.84
N ILE A 465 37.99 14.06 27.82
CA ILE A 465 39.07 13.99 28.82
C ILE A 465 38.94 12.73 29.68
N THR A 466 37.74 12.43 30.19
CA THR A 466 37.48 11.21 30.97
C THR A 466 37.76 9.95 30.15
N TYR A 467 37.33 9.91 28.89
CA TYR A 467 37.63 8.81 27.95
C TYR A 467 39.14 8.56 27.84
N LEU A 468 39.91 9.63 27.58
CA LEU A 468 41.35 9.56 27.39
C LEU A 468 42.11 9.23 28.68
N ARG A 469 41.63 9.68 29.85
CA ARG A 469 42.21 9.31 31.16
C ARG A 469 42.08 7.82 31.43
N VAL A 470 40.89 7.25 31.23
CA VAL A 470 40.67 5.81 31.43
C VAL A 470 41.51 5.01 30.42
N LEU A 471 41.61 5.48 29.17
CA LEU A 471 42.48 4.86 28.17
C LEU A 471 43.96 4.90 28.59
N ALA A 472 44.46 6.05 29.04
CA ALA A 472 45.83 6.20 29.52
C ALA A 472 46.15 5.25 30.69
N GLY A 473 45.19 5.07 31.61
CA GLY A 473 45.27 4.10 32.70
C GLY A 473 45.41 2.66 32.18
N LYS A 474 44.61 2.26 31.19
CA LYS A 474 44.72 0.93 30.55
C LYS A 474 46.02 0.73 29.76
N LEU A 475 46.57 1.80 29.20
CA LEU A 475 47.87 1.78 28.53
C LEU A 475 49.04 1.69 29.52
N GLY A 476 48.82 2.01 30.79
CA GLY A 476 49.85 2.03 31.83
C GLY A 476 50.82 3.21 31.71
N LEU A 477 50.36 4.32 31.12
CA LEU A 477 51.15 5.57 31.04
C LEU A 477 51.26 6.18 32.44
N ARG A 478 52.41 6.76 32.80
CA ARG A 478 52.57 7.50 34.07
C ARG A 478 52.19 8.97 33.88
N GLY A 479 51.89 9.68 34.97
CA GLY A 479 51.44 11.08 34.93
C GLY A 479 52.38 12.05 34.18
N CYS A 480 53.68 11.77 34.15
CA CYS A 480 54.69 12.54 33.44
C CYS A 480 54.92 12.09 31.99
N ASP A 481 54.39 10.93 31.58
CA ASP A 481 54.67 10.35 30.25
C ASP A 481 53.74 10.92 29.17
N ALA A 482 52.56 11.41 29.52
CA ALA A 482 51.57 11.86 28.56
C ALA A 482 50.63 12.95 29.09
N VAL A 483 50.02 13.69 28.18
CA VAL A 483 49.05 14.76 28.45
C VAL A 483 47.83 14.62 27.55
N ILE A 484 46.69 15.14 28.01
CA ILE A 484 45.51 15.32 27.17
C ILE A 484 45.46 16.78 26.76
N CYS A 485 45.30 17.04 25.46
CA CYS A 485 45.20 18.39 24.93
C CYS A 485 43.84 18.58 24.27
N TYR A 486 43.18 19.69 24.59
CA TYR A 486 41.92 20.13 24.01
C TYR A 486 42.05 21.55 23.46
N ALA A 487 41.55 21.81 22.26
CA ALA A 487 41.57 23.13 21.62
C ALA A 487 40.20 23.82 21.77
N HIS A 488 40.17 24.97 22.46
CA HIS A 488 38.96 25.79 22.51
C HIS A 488 38.87 26.68 21.27
N ALA A 489 37.86 26.44 20.43
CA ALA A 489 37.53 27.23 19.24
C ALA A 489 36.27 28.09 19.46
N PHE A 490 36.22 29.29 18.84
CA PHE A 490 35.06 30.20 18.83
C PHE A 490 34.37 30.23 17.46
N ALA A 491 33.25 30.96 17.35
CA ALA A 491 32.39 31.08 16.14
C ALA A 491 33.13 31.36 14.81
N SER A 492 34.36 31.90 14.86
CA SER A 492 35.21 32.15 13.68
C SER A 492 36.08 30.95 13.24
N GLY A 493 35.94 29.77 13.85
CA GLY A 493 36.72 28.56 13.53
C GLY A 493 38.21 28.63 13.89
N ARG A 494 38.63 29.62 14.69
CA ARG A 494 40.03 29.80 15.14
C ARG A 494 40.20 29.38 16.59
N THR A 495 41.28 28.65 16.87
CA THR A 495 41.68 28.26 18.23
C THR A 495 42.22 29.47 18.99
N ARG A 496 41.66 29.75 20.17
CA ARG A 496 42.10 30.88 21.02
C ARG A 496 42.95 30.43 22.22
N CYS A 497 42.61 29.30 22.84
CA CYS A 497 43.39 28.69 23.91
C CYS A 497 43.33 27.15 23.86
N PHE A 498 44.27 26.51 24.57
CA PHE A 498 44.32 25.07 24.76
C PHE A 498 44.11 24.71 26.23
N GLU A 499 43.27 23.73 26.52
CA GLU A 499 43.16 23.09 27.82
C GLU A 499 44.04 21.84 27.83
N ILE A 500 45.05 21.81 28.71
CA ILE A 500 45.90 20.64 28.94
C ILE A 500 45.48 19.97 30.24
N ALA A 501 45.09 18.70 30.18
CA ALA A 501 44.70 17.92 31.35
C ALA A 501 45.73 16.82 31.66
N ALA A 502 46.04 16.66 32.96
CA ALA A 502 46.86 15.55 33.43
C ALA A 502 46.10 14.22 33.34
N ILE A 503 46.82 13.14 33.01
CA ILE A 503 46.27 11.78 32.86
C ILE A 503 46.09 11.03 34.19
N HIS A 504 46.81 11.41 35.24
CA HIS A 504 46.75 10.80 36.58
C HIS A 504 46.64 11.86 37.68
N ARG A 505 46.20 11.41 38.85
CA ARG A 505 46.28 12.18 40.10
C ARG A 505 47.74 12.22 40.57
N ASN A 506 48.25 13.40 40.93
CA ASN A 506 49.60 13.52 41.45
C ASN A 506 49.62 13.14 42.95
N GLY A 507 49.97 11.89 43.28
CA GLY A 507 49.98 11.42 44.67
C GLY A 507 48.58 11.44 45.33
N SER A 508 48.47 12.01 46.53
CA SER A 508 47.20 12.17 47.28
C SER A 508 46.32 13.35 46.84
N GLN A 509 46.69 14.06 45.76
CA GLN A 509 46.00 15.27 45.30
C GLN A 509 45.03 15.02 44.12
N THR A 510 44.16 15.99 43.85
CA THR A 510 43.15 16.00 42.78
C THR A 510 43.79 16.08 41.39
N HIS A 511 43.01 15.89 40.32
CA HIS A 511 43.52 16.09 38.96
C HIS A 511 43.83 17.57 38.69
N ARG A 512 44.84 17.83 37.86
CA ARG A 512 45.25 19.19 37.42
C ARG A 512 44.95 19.44 35.96
N ARG A 513 44.56 20.67 35.63
CA ARG A 513 44.39 21.18 34.26
C ARG A 513 45.03 22.56 34.10
N TRP A 514 45.51 22.87 32.90
CA TRP A 514 46.12 24.15 32.55
C TRP A 514 45.45 24.76 31.32
N ILE A 515 45.02 26.01 31.40
CA ILE A 515 44.55 26.76 30.23
C ILE A 515 45.72 27.57 29.68
N CYS A 516 46.16 27.26 28.47
CA CYS A 516 47.33 27.84 27.82
C CYS A 516 46.90 28.73 26.63
N PRO A 517 47.49 29.91 26.43
CA PRO A 517 47.17 30.77 25.29
C PRO A 517 47.68 30.17 23.96
N PHE A 518 47.02 30.52 22.84
CA PHE A 518 47.52 30.21 21.50
C PHE A 518 48.65 31.16 21.09
N ILE A 519 49.81 30.65 20.63
CA ILE A 519 50.91 31.47 20.11
C ILE A 519 50.84 31.49 18.58
N GLU A 520 50.22 32.52 17.99
CA GLU A 520 50.32 32.77 16.54
C GLU A 520 51.68 33.35 16.16
N ASP A 521 52.25 32.87 15.06
CA ASP A 521 53.41 33.50 14.42
C ASP A 521 52.99 34.88 13.89
N LYS A 522 53.45 35.94 14.56
CA LYS A 522 53.09 37.35 14.29
C LYS A 522 53.46 37.85 12.89
N SER A 523 54.13 37.03 12.08
CA SER A 523 54.59 37.38 10.73
C SER A 523 53.50 37.33 9.64
N ARG A 524 52.29 36.82 9.92
CA ARG A 524 51.31 36.49 8.87
C ARG A 524 49.97 37.25 8.81
N LEU A 525 49.63 38.25 9.64
CA LEU A 525 48.42 39.09 9.39
C LEU A 525 48.39 40.45 10.15
N SER A 526 47.55 41.36 9.63
CA SER A 526 47.33 42.78 9.98
C SER A 526 46.75 43.05 11.39
N PRO A 527 46.83 44.28 11.93
CA PRO A 527 46.43 44.60 13.29
C PRO A 527 44.90 44.45 13.49
N ARG A 528 44.49 43.79 14.60
CA ARG A 528 43.09 43.72 15.06
C ARG A 528 42.64 45.06 15.68
N THR A 529 41.38 45.43 15.47
CA THR A 529 40.77 46.70 15.94
C THR A 529 39.51 46.55 16.80
N ASP A 530 39.26 45.42 17.47
CA ASP A 530 38.10 45.30 18.37
C ASP A 530 38.50 44.86 19.79
N ASN A 531 38.38 45.80 20.75
CA ASN A 531 38.63 45.58 22.17
C ASN A 531 37.50 44.81 22.88
N ASP A 532 36.31 44.71 22.27
CA ASP A 532 35.15 43.99 22.86
C ASP A 532 35.30 42.46 22.76
N GLU A 533 35.99 41.92 21.74
CA GLU A 533 36.23 40.47 21.63
C GLU A 533 37.18 39.96 22.74
N LEU A 534 38.22 40.73 23.10
CA LEU A 534 39.21 40.34 24.11
C LEU A 534 38.63 40.24 25.53
N ARG A 535 37.70 41.12 25.90
CA ARG A 535 37.03 41.05 27.21
C ARG A 535 36.15 39.80 27.35
N SER A 536 35.46 39.41 26.27
CA SER A 536 34.65 38.18 26.26
C SER A 536 35.49 36.89 26.38
N GLU A 537 36.77 36.93 25.98
CA GLU A 537 37.68 35.78 26.07
C GLU A 537 38.18 35.54 27.50
N GLU A 538 38.53 36.60 28.23
CA GLU A 538 39.00 36.50 29.62
C GLU A 538 37.88 35.99 30.54
N ASP A 539 36.67 36.51 30.37
CA ASP A 539 35.47 36.04 31.09
C ASP A 539 35.20 34.55 30.81
N TYR A 540 35.32 34.11 29.55
CA TYR A 540 35.13 32.71 29.16
C TYR A 540 36.16 31.75 29.79
N GLN A 541 37.44 32.14 29.80
CA GLN A 541 38.50 31.32 30.41
C GLN A 541 38.28 31.21 31.92
N GLN A 542 37.87 32.30 32.55
CA GLN A 542 37.58 32.34 33.98
C GLN A 542 36.37 31.45 34.34
N ASP A 543 35.28 31.51 33.57
CA ASP A 543 34.11 30.64 33.75
C ASP A 543 34.48 29.15 33.66
N ARG A 544 35.36 28.78 32.71
CA ARG A 544 35.86 27.40 32.56
C ARG A 544 36.72 26.99 33.77
N VAL A 545 37.61 27.85 34.25
CA VAL A 545 38.40 27.59 35.47
C VAL A 545 37.47 27.35 36.66
N GLU A 546 36.48 28.23 36.87
CA GLU A 546 35.51 28.12 37.96
C GLU A 546 34.71 26.82 37.88
N TYR A 547 34.28 26.42 36.68
CA TYR A 547 33.64 25.13 36.47
C TYR A 547 34.56 23.96 36.83
N ILE A 548 35.82 23.92 36.36
CA ILE A 548 36.76 22.83 36.65
C ILE A 548 37.01 22.72 38.15
N VAL A 549 37.19 23.86 38.82
CA VAL A 549 37.36 23.93 40.29
C VAL A 549 36.10 23.45 41.01
N SER A 550 34.90 23.77 40.51
CA SER A 550 33.64 23.28 41.07
C SER A 550 33.49 21.75 40.99
N GLN A 551 34.14 21.11 40.01
CA GLN A 551 34.18 19.64 39.87
C GLN A 551 35.27 19.00 40.75
N GLY A 552 36.00 19.79 41.53
CA GLY A 552 37.03 19.33 42.46
C GLY A 552 38.39 19.07 41.82
N GLU A 553 38.67 19.64 40.64
CA GLU A 553 39.99 19.61 40.00
C GLU A 553 40.72 20.95 40.18
N GLU A 554 42.06 20.92 40.25
CA GLU A 554 42.87 22.14 40.26
C GLU A 554 43.05 22.66 38.83
N CYS A 555 42.79 23.94 38.58
CA CYS A 555 42.95 24.55 37.27
C CYS A 555 43.69 25.90 37.34
N GLU A 556 44.69 26.09 36.49
CA GLU A 556 45.50 27.31 36.42
C GLU A 556 45.60 27.83 34.98
N ILE A 557 45.61 29.16 34.81
CA ILE A 557 45.93 29.79 33.53
C ILE A 557 47.45 29.87 33.41
N HIS A 558 48.01 29.16 32.43
CA HIS A 558 49.45 29.06 32.23
C HIS A 558 49.95 30.22 31.34
N PRO A 559 51.02 30.94 31.72
CA PRO A 559 51.44 32.17 31.03
C PRO A 559 52.11 31.94 29.66
N THR A 560 52.62 30.73 29.41
CA THR A 560 53.23 30.33 28.14
C THR A 560 52.29 29.44 27.35
N GLY A 561 52.22 29.69 26.04
CA GLY A 561 51.38 28.93 25.12
C GLY A 561 52.10 27.79 24.41
N LEU A 562 51.33 27.00 23.66
CA LEU A 562 51.85 25.91 22.85
C LEU A 562 52.42 26.43 21.52
N LYS A 563 53.56 25.88 21.10
CA LYS A 563 54.16 26.16 19.78
C LYS A 563 53.72 25.07 18.81
N VAL A 564 53.08 25.50 17.73
CA VAL A 564 52.45 24.62 16.74
C VAL A 564 53.23 24.71 15.44
N LEU A 565 53.64 23.56 14.89
CA LEU A 565 54.47 23.52 13.69
C LEU A 565 53.65 23.43 12.39
N GLU A 566 52.43 22.86 12.42
CA GLU A 566 51.57 22.70 11.23
C GLU A 566 50.06 22.68 11.56
N ALA A 567 49.22 22.98 10.57
CA ALA A 567 47.76 23.14 10.68
C ALA A 567 46.96 21.82 10.93
N TRP A 568 47.64 20.70 11.13
CA TRP A 568 47.04 19.38 11.39
C TRP A 568 47.82 18.71 12.54
N MET A 569 47.58 19.10 13.79
CA MET A 569 48.44 18.66 14.91
C MET A 569 48.36 17.14 15.12
N GLN A 570 49.43 16.44 14.74
CA GLN A 570 49.83 15.16 15.35
C GLN A 570 51.00 15.34 16.32
N HIS A 571 51.54 16.57 16.39
CA HIS A 571 52.69 16.94 17.20
C HIS A 571 52.60 18.41 17.66
N PHE A 572 52.98 18.70 18.90
CA PHE A 572 53.14 20.06 19.40
C PHE A 572 54.28 20.14 20.42
N SER A 573 54.80 21.35 20.65
CA SER A 573 55.77 21.61 21.71
C SER A 573 55.20 22.52 22.78
N TRP A 574 55.35 22.15 24.05
CA TRP A 574 55.00 23.00 25.19
C TRP A 574 56.23 23.79 25.65
N LEU A 575 56.14 25.12 25.62
CA LEU A 575 57.16 26.02 26.14
C LEU A 575 57.01 26.18 27.67
N ASP A 576 58.07 25.88 28.41
CA ASP A 576 58.13 25.95 29.87
C ASP A 576 57.00 25.15 30.56
N PRO A 577 56.92 23.82 30.34
CA PRO A 577 55.87 22.99 30.91
C PRO A 577 55.95 22.90 32.44
N PRO A 578 54.85 22.57 33.14
CA PRO A 578 54.83 22.41 34.60
C PRO A 578 55.88 21.42 35.12
N SER A 579 56.39 21.65 36.34
CA SER A 579 57.52 20.91 36.92
C SER A 579 57.35 19.39 36.97
N ILE A 580 56.11 18.91 37.03
CA ILE A 580 55.77 17.46 36.99
C ILE A 580 56.29 16.74 35.74
N PHE A 581 56.55 17.48 34.66
CA PHE A 581 57.11 16.93 33.42
C PHE A 581 58.62 17.18 33.28
N LEU A 582 59.20 18.00 34.16
CA LEU A 582 60.64 18.32 34.19
C LEU A 582 61.41 17.40 35.15
N GLU A 583 60.72 16.67 36.04
CA GLU A 583 61.27 15.67 36.96
C GLU A 583 61.77 14.42 36.20
N GLY A 584 62.95 14.55 35.61
CA GLY A 584 63.58 13.53 34.77
C GLY A 584 64.62 14.06 33.79
N ILE A 585 64.72 15.38 33.61
CA ILE A 585 65.82 16.04 32.89
C ILE A 585 67.05 15.92 33.78
N GLY A 586 67.86 14.88 33.54
CA GLY A 586 69.03 14.56 34.33
C GLY A 586 69.97 15.75 34.50
N GLU A 587 70.44 15.88 35.74
CA GLU A 587 71.67 16.53 36.16
C GLU A 587 72.87 15.92 35.41
N ASP A 588 73.00 16.18 34.11
CA ASP A 588 74.19 15.83 33.31
C ASP A 588 74.55 17.02 32.41
N SER A 589 74.85 18.16 33.04
CA SER A 589 75.67 19.22 32.44
C SER A 589 76.30 20.09 33.53
N ASN A 590 77.19 19.49 34.32
CA ASN A 590 78.26 20.24 34.98
C ASN A 590 79.28 20.66 33.92
N GLU A 591 78.94 21.65 33.09
CA GLU A 591 79.90 22.53 32.42
C GLU A 591 79.15 23.71 31.78
N ALA A 592 79.27 24.87 32.42
CA ALA A 592 79.11 26.25 31.94
C ALA A 592 78.22 27.10 32.85
N VAL A 593 78.78 27.39 34.04
CA VAL A 593 78.40 28.58 34.81
C VAL A 593 78.80 29.82 33.99
N HIS A 594 77.84 30.74 33.86
CA HIS A 594 77.90 32.07 33.24
C HIS A 594 77.80 32.15 31.70
N GLN A 595 76.56 32.21 31.20
CA GLN A 595 76.07 33.38 30.45
C GLN A 595 74.54 33.32 30.19
N SER A 596 73.84 34.35 30.68
CA SER A 596 72.69 35.02 30.06
C SER A 596 71.36 34.25 29.81
N LYS A 597 70.29 34.74 30.48
CA LYS A 597 68.84 34.66 30.16
C LYS A 597 68.25 33.24 29.97
N LYS A 598 67.47 32.79 30.98
CA LYS A 598 66.57 31.61 30.98
C LYS A 598 66.24 31.12 29.56
N ALA A 599 66.94 30.08 29.09
CA ALA A 599 66.53 29.37 27.89
C ALA A 599 65.19 28.68 28.21
N LYS A 600 64.14 29.01 27.44
CA LYS A 600 62.84 28.37 27.60
C LYS A 600 62.98 26.89 27.25
N VAL A 601 62.49 26.00 28.11
CA VAL A 601 62.53 24.55 27.86
C VAL A 601 61.38 24.21 26.93
N GLU A 602 61.68 23.68 25.75
CA GLU A 602 60.67 23.28 24.75
C GLU A 602 60.52 21.76 24.78
N MET A 603 59.33 21.27 25.16
CA MET A 603 59.08 19.83 25.29
C MET A 603 58.10 19.30 24.23
N PRO A 604 58.53 18.36 23.36
CA PRO A 604 57.72 17.83 22.27
C PRO A 604 56.77 16.69 22.66
N PHE A 605 55.56 16.71 22.11
CA PHE A 605 54.49 15.73 22.34
C PHE A 605 53.95 15.15 21.03
N ASN A 606 53.74 13.83 20.95
CA ASN A 606 53.19 13.13 19.77
C ASN A 606 51.86 12.44 20.09
N ALA A 607 50.88 12.53 19.18
CA ALA A 607 49.56 11.94 19.37
C ALA A 607 49.62 10.39 19.44
N ILE A 608 48.96 9.82 20.45
CA ILE A 608 48.66 8.37 20.55
C ILE A 608 47.28 8.10 19.96
N VAL A 609 46.27 8.89 20.36
CA VAL A 609 44.88 8.80 19.91
C VAL A 609 44.29 10.21 19.85
N GLY A 610 43.42 10.46 18.88
CA GLY A 610 42.75 11.74 18.67
C GLY A 610 43.48 12.64 17.68
N ASN A 611 43.17 13.93 17.72
CA ASN A 611 43.67 14.94 16.79
C ASN A 611 44.04 16.23 17.54
N TRP A 612 44.21 17.32 16.78
CA TRP A 612 44.55 18.64 17.30
C TRP A 612 43.45 19.29 18.15
N GLN A 613 42.19 18.93 17.93
CA GLN A 613 41.05 19.45 18.68
C GLN A 613 40.94 18.76 20.04
N LEU A 614 41.14 17.45 20.08
CA LEU A 614 41.19 16.66 21.29
C LEU A 614 42.03 15.41 21.08
N GLY A 615 43.03 15.19 21.92
CA GLY A 615 43.87 13.99 21.83
C GLY A 615 44.70 13.70 23.06
N LEU A 616 45.19 12.46 23.14
CA LEU A 616 46.16 11.99 24.12
C LEU A 616 47.54 11.97 23.47
N PHE A 617 48.49 12.67 24.07
CA PHE A 617 49.83 12.87 23.50
C PHE A 617 50.92 12.35 24.43
N LEU A 618 51.85 11.58 23.87
CA LEU A 618 53.04 11.05 24.54
C LEU A 618 54.18 12.07 24.51
N CYS A 619 54.83 12.28 25.65
CA CYS A 619 56.06 13.07 25.74
C CYS A 619 57.21 12.36 25.00
N SER A 620 57.94 13.09 24.13
CA SER A 620 58.96 12.49 23.25
C SER A 620 60.34 12.34 23.91
N GLU A 621 60.52 12.80 25.15
CA GLU A 621 61.78 12.74 25.90
C GLU A 621 61.71 11.79 27.10
N ALA A 622 61.68 10.48 26.81
CA ALA A 622 62.26 9.47 27.69
C ALA A 622 62.45 8.14 26.94
N ARG A 623 63.72 7.77 26.71
CA ARG A 623 64.23 6.43 26.31
C ARG A 623 64.46 6.16 24.80
N ARG A 624 65.62 5.55 24.53
CA ARG A 624 66.13 5.12 23.22
C ARG A 624 65.30 3.95 22.68
N ASN A 625 64.26 4.24 21.90
CA ASN A 625 63.63 3.43 20.83
C ASN A 625 62.27 4.08 20.47
N LYS A 626 62.34 5.23 19.81
CA LYS A 626 61.25 6.23 19.75
C LYS A 626 60.06 5.83 18.87
N HIS A 627 60.30 5.11 17.77
CA HIS A 627 59.23 4.81 16.82
C HIS A 627 58.41 3.57 17.23
N ASP A 628 59.10 2.51 17.66
CA ASP A 628 58.47 1.23 18.03
C ASP A 628 57.57 1.36 19.26
N LEU A 629 57.97 2.19 20.24
CA LEU A 629 57.21 2.40 21.47
C LEU A 629 55.92 3.18 21.23
N LEU A 630 55.98 4.28 20.46
CA LEU A 630 54.79 5.05 20.08
C LEU A 630 53.81 4.19 19.27
N GLN A 631 54.30 3.44 18.28
CA GLN A 631 53.48 2.53 17.48
C GLN A 631 52.86 1.42 18.33
N SER A 632 53.58 0.89 19.32
CA SER A 632 53.04 -0.07 20.29
C SER A 632 51.88 0.52 21.10
N TYR A 633 52.01 1.76 21.59
CA TYR A 633 50.93 2.43 22.30
C TYR A 633 49.73 2.70 21.40
N ILE A 634 49.95 3.14 20.15
CA ILE A 634 48.88 3.32 19.16
C ILE A 634 48.12 2.00 18.93
N GLN A 635 48.82 0.89 18.69
CA GLN A 635 48.19 -0.41 18.48
C GLN A 635 47.39 -0.88 19.69
N ARG A 636 47.94 -0.74 20.90
CA ARG A 636 47.23 -1.08 22.15
C ARG A 636 46.03 -0.18 22.40
N ALA A 637 46.14 1.11 22.06
CA ALA A 637 45.05 2.04 22.17
C ALA A 637 43.91 1.65 21.23
N THR A 638 44.20 1.42 19.95
CA THR A 638 43.23 0.93 18.96
C THR A 638 42.53 -0.36 19.42
N PHE A 639 43.27 -1.29 20.05
CA PHE A 639 42.69 -2.50 20.62
C PHE A 639 41.71 -2.18 21.76
N GLU A 640 42.10 -1.36 22.75
CA GLU A 640 41.24 -1.03 23.89
C GLU A 640 40.03 -0.17 23.51
N THR A 641 40.15 0.70 22.50
CA THR A 641 39.02 1.49 22.01
C THR A 641 38.01 0.64 21.23
N ALA A 642 38.44 -0.42 20.54
CA ALA A 642 37.56 -1.31 19.79
C ALA A 642 37.02 -2.50 20.61
N LYS A 643 37.49 -2.68 21.85
CA LYS A 643 37.20 -3.85 22.69
C LYS A 643 35.75 -3.87 23.16
N THR A 644 35.10 -5.03 23.02
CA THR A 644 33.80 -5.33 23.63
C THR A 644 34.00 -6.30 24.79
N GLU A 645 33.50 -5.95 25.98
CA GLU A 645 33.56 -6.80 27.18
C GLU A 645 32.52 -7.94 27.13
N LYS A 646 32.52 -8.83 28.13
CA LYS A 646 31.54 -9.93 28.20
C LYS A 646 30.12 -9.37 28.24
N VAL A 647 29.27 -9.80 27.30
CA VAL A 647 27.92 -9.23 27.07
C VAL A 647 27.06 -9.18 28.33
N SER A 648 27.00 -10.27 29.10
CA SER A 648 26.15 -10.34 30.31
C SER A 648 26.55 -9.33 31.39
N THR A 649 27.83 -9.25 31.74
CA THR A 649 28.35 -8.29 32.72
C THR A 649 28.23 -6.85 32.22
N SER A 650 28.46 -6.64 30.93
CA SER A 650 28.45 -5.29 30.35
C SER A 650 27.04 -4.71 30.23
N ILE A 651 26.04 -5.53 29.90
CA ILE A 651 24.63 -5.12 29.90
C ILE A 651 24.17 -4.77 31.32
N GLN A 652 24.60 -5.53 32.32
CA GLN A 652 24.34 -5.20 33.73
C GLN A 652 24.95 -3.85 34.10
N ASN A 653 26.23 -3.62 33.76
CA ASN A 653 26.90 -2.34 33.98
C ASN A 653 26.17 -1.18 33.27
N PHE A 654 25.72 -1.38 32.02
CA PHE A 654 24.91 -0.40 31.29
C PHE A 654 23.58 -0.10 31.99
N THR A 655 22.97 -1.11 32.60
CA THR A 655 21.71 -0.98 33.35
C THR A 655 21.90 -0.16 34.62
N GLU A 656 23.00 -0.39 35.35
CA GLU A 656 23.29 0.29 36.61
C GLU A 656 23.83 1.72 36.41
N THR A 657 24.51 2.00 35.30
CA THR A 657 25.15 3.29 35.03
C THR A 657 24.12 4.39 34.70
N LYS A 658 24.26 5.57 35.31
CA LYS A 658 23.42 6.74 35.01
C LYS A 658 24.09 7.64 33.97
N LEU A 659 23.74 7.45 32.70
CA LEU A 659 24.22 8.26 31.58
C LEU A 659 23.48 9.59 31.44
N VAL A 660 24.15 10.59 30.86
CA VAL A 660 23.54 11.88 30.50
C VAL A 660 22.78 11.72 29.16
N PRO A 661 21.44 11.90 29.13
CA PRO A 661 20.64 11.65 27.92
C PRO A 661 21.08 12.45 26.68
N GLY A 662 21.47 13.72 26.86
CA GLY A 662 21.99 14.56 25.78
C GLY A 662 23.26 13.99 25.14
N ARG A 663 24.26 13.66 25.96
CA ARG A 663 25.52 13.05 25.48
C ARG A 663 25.32 11.68 24.84
N LEU A 664 24.40 10.88 25.37
CA LEU A 664 24.06 9.60 24.75
C LEU A 664 23.44 9.80 23.36
N ARG A 665 22.54 10.79 23.18
CA ARG A 665 22.01 11.16 21.86
C ARG A 665 23.10 11.65 20.93
N ASP A 666 23.99 12.52 21.39
CA ASP A 666 25.13 12.99 20.59
C ASP A 666 26.02 11.82 20.14
N TYR A 667 26.36 10.90 21.06
CA TYR A 667 27.13 9.70 20.74
C TYR A 667 26.44 8.84 19.70
N VAL A 668 25.19 8.45 19.92
CA VAL A 668 24.43 7.61 18.98
C VAL A 668 24.29 8.30 17.61
N GLY A 669 24.09 9.61 17.59
CA GLY A 669 24.03 10.41 16.37
C GLY A 669 25.36 10.42 15.61
N SER A 670 26.48 10.53 16.32
CA SER A 670 27.82 10.56 15.73
C SER A 670 28.27 9.23 15.10
N LEU A 671 27.61 8.12 15.42
CA LEU A 671 27.87 6.82 14.79
C LEU A 671 27.45 6.81 13.31
N MET A 672 26.49 7.65 12.93
CA MET A 672 26.04 7.77 11.55
C MET A 672 27.06 8.55 10.70
N SER A 673 27.43 7.98 9.56
CA SER A 673 28.39 8.55 8.63
C SER A 673 27.79 8.64 7.23
N PHE A 674 27.67 9.86 6.70
CA PHE A 674 27.12 10.11 5.36
C PHE A 674 28.16 10.51 4.32
N SER A 675 29.23 11.19 4.73
CA SER A 675 30.36 11.57 3.88
C SER A 675 31.64 11.76 4.71
N LYS A 676 32.77 12.04 4.07
CA LYS A 676 34.01 12.41 4.78
C LYS A 676 33.91 13.81 5.39
N ASP A 677 33.33 14.76 4.65
CA ASP A 677 33.17 16.15 5.10
C ASP A 677 32.23 16.25 6.31
N TRP A 678 31.17 15.45 6.31
CA TRP A 678 30.27 15.26 7.45
C TRP A 678 31.00 14.94 8.76
N ARG A 679 31.98 14.03 8.70
CA ARG A 679 32.75 13.64 9.90
C ARG A 679 33.63 14.78 10.41
N ILE A 680 34.11 15.62 9.50
CA ILE A 680 34.95 16.77 9.85
C ILE A 680 34.10 17.80 10.59
N ASP A 681 32.95 18.19 10.03
CA ASP A 681 32.04 19.16 10.65
C ASP A 681 31.58 18.71 12.05
N TYR A 682 31.24 17.43 12.20
CA TYR A 682 30.85 16.85 13.50
C TYR A 682 32.00 16.84 14.51
N ALA A 683 33.23 16.58 14.07
CA ALA A 683 34.39 16.63 14.95
C ALA A 683 34.67 18.05 15.46
N PHE A 684 34.33 19.09 14.68
CA PHE A 684 34.39 20.48 15.15
C PHE A 684 33.31 20.80 16.18
N GLU A 685 32.08 20.32 15.99
CA GLU A 685 30.95 20.62 16.89
C GLU A 685 31.01 19.84 18.22
N ALA A 686 31.44 18.57 18.19
CA ALA A 686 31.50 17.69 19.36
C ALA A 686 32.77 16.80 19.33
N PRO A 687 33.97 17.39 19.54
CA PRO A 687 35.25 16.70 19.46
C PRO A 687 35.40 15.53 20.45
N GLY A 688 34.85 15.64 21.67
CA GLY A 688 34.85 14.57 22.65
C GLY A 688 34.05 13.36 22.19
N ILE A 689 32.80 13.59 21.78
CA ILE A 689 31.91 12.57 21.22
C ILE A 689 32.52 11.92 19.97
N SER A 690 33.02 12.74 19.03
CA SER A 690 33.64 12.27 17.78
C SER A 690 34.84 11.36 18.04
N LEU A 691 35.68 11.70 19.01
CA LEU A 691 36.80 10.88 19.44
C LEU A 691 36.35 9.49 19.89
N MET A 692 35.29 9.42 20.71
CA MET A 692 34.77 8.18 21.26
C MET A 692 34.10 7.30 20.20
N SER A 693 33.34 7.91 19.28
CA SER A 693 32.59 7.17 18.27
C SER A 693 33.44 6.74 17.09
N THR A 694 34.62 7.31 16.87
CA THR A 694 35.53 7.02 15.74
C THR A 694 35.72 5.52 15.49
N ALA A 695 36.00 4.74 16.54
CA ALA A 695 36.23 3.29 16.45
C ALA A 695 34.96 2.47 16.15
N HIS A 696 33.78 3.07 16.32
CA HIS A 696 32.47 2.43 16.22
C HIS A 696 31.58 3.03 15.13
N THR A 697 32.10 4.01 14.36
CA THR A 697 31.36 4.64 13.27
C THR A 697 30.83 3.60 12.30
N PHE A 698 29.56 3.75 11.92
CA PHE A 698 28.93 2.82 11.00
C PHE A 698 29.53 2.98 9.61
N HIS A 699 29.59 1.85 8.90
CA HIS A 699 29.81 1.90 7.47
C HIS A 699 28.65 2.66 6.80
N ILE A 700 28.96 3.40 5.73
CA ILE A 700 27.98 4.23 5.03
C ILE A 700 26.78 3.40 4.54
N ASP A 701 27.01 2.15 4.13
CA ASP A 701 25.96 1.25 3.65
C ASP A 701 25.00 0.81 4.76
N PHE A 702 25.50 0.64 5.99
CA PHE A 702 24.66 0.36 7.14
C PHE A 702 23.79 1.58 7.48
N GLY A 703 24.39 2.76 7.53
CA GLY A 703 23.66 4.01 7.73
C GLY A 703 22.55 4.19 6.69
N LYS A 704 22.86 4.02 5.40
CA LYS A 704 21.89 4.06 4.31
C LYS A 704 20.77 3.05 4.51
N SER A 705 21.08 1.78 4.80
CA SER A 705 20.05 0.75 4.98
C SER A 705 19.15 1.00 6.20
N ALA A 706 19.70 1.53 7.30
CA ALA A 706 18.93 1.86 8.50
C ALA A 706 17.94 3.02 8.23
N TYR A 707 18.38 4.05 7.50
CA TYR A 707 17.48 5.13 7.06
C TYR A 707 16.51 4.70 5.95
N ALA A 708 16.89 3.73 5.11
CA ALA A 708 15.96 3.11 4.16
C ALA A 708 14.85 2.37 4.91
N LEU A 709 15.19 1.53 5.90
CA LEU A 709 14.18 0.85 6.72
C LEU A 709 13.26 1.86 7.43
N TYR A 710 13.81 2.94 7.98
CA TYR A 710 13.00 4.03 8.55
C TYR A 710 12.09 4.69 7.51
N SER A 711 12.60 5.01 6.33
CA SER A 711 11.81 5.67 5.28
C SER A 711 10.68 4.77 4.78
N ALA A 712 10.95 3.47 4.63
CA ALA A 712 9.93 2.48 4.30
C ALA A 712 8.86 2.36 5.40
N SER A 713 9.25 2.47 6.68
CA SER A 713 8.27 2.45 7.79
C SER A 713 7.25 3.58 7.71
N ARG A 714 7.65 4.74 7.18
CA ARG A 714 6.77 5.90 7.01
C ARG A 714 5.79 5.70 5.88
N ILE A 715 6.17 4.98 4.83
CA ILE A 715 5.28 4.59 3.74
C ILE A 715 4.28 3.54 4.24
N TYR A 716 4.77 2.50 4.93
CA TYR A 716 3.93 1.40 5.39
C TYR A 716 3.07 1.73 6.61
N ALA A 717 3.32 2.83 7.31
CA ALA A 717 2.45 3.34 8.37
C ALA A 717 1.03 3.62 7.84
N ASP A 718 0.92 4.11 6.60
CA ASP A 718 -0.37 4.41 5.96
C ASP A 718 -0.99 3.17 5.27
N LEU A 719 -0.22 2.08 5.14
CA LEU A 719 -0.59 0.87 4.41
C LEU A 719 -0.85 -0.33 5.34
N THR A 720 -1.77 -0.17 6.29
CA THR A 720 -2.01 -1.16 7.38
C THR A 720 -2.36 -2.58 6.94
N LYS A 721 -2.83 -2.78 5.70
CA LYS A 721 -3.18 -4.10 5.13
C LYS A 721 -2.16 -4.65 4.14
N ALA A 722 -1.16 -3.85 3.76
CA ALA A 722 -0.15 -4.27 2.80
C ALA A 722 0.81 -5.29 3.42
N THR A 723 1.28 -6.22 2.60
CA THR A 723 2.19 -7.28 3.03
C THR A 723 3.45 -7.30 2.19
N ILE A 724 4.56 -7.72 2.79
CA ILE A 724 5.90 -7.63 2.25
C ILE A 724 6.42 -9.04 1.97
N SER A 725 7.00 -9.25 0.80
CA SER A 725 7.60 -10.53 0.43
C SER A 725 8.89 -10.77 1.24
N LEU A 726 9.00 -11.94 1.90
CA LEU A 726 10.19 -12.32 2.65
C LEU A 726 11.45 -12.43 1.76
N LYS A 727 11.29 -12.56 0.44
CA LYS A 727 12.43 -12.57 -0.51
C LYS A 727 13.26 -11.28 -0.45
N LEU A 728 12.65 -10.18 0.01
CA LEU A 728 13.30 -8.88 0.19
C LEU A 728 14.60 -8.96 0.99
N VAL A 729 14.69 -9.84 2.00
CA VAL A 729 15.86 -9.88 2.90
C VAL A 729 17.11 -10.51 2.27
N ALA A 730 17.01 -11.04 1.05
CA ALA A 730 18.14 -11.62 0.33
C ALA A 730 19.12 -10.57 -0.22
N ARG A 731 18.76 -9.29 -0.19
CA ARG A 731 19.54 -8.18 -0.76
C ARG A 731 19.69 -7.02 0.24
N PRO A 732 20.79 -6.25 0.18
CA PRO A 732 20.94 -5.06 1.01
C PRO A 732 19.92 -3.97 0.65
N LEU A 733 19.37 -3.26 1.64
CA LEU A 733 18.46 -2.13 1.39
C LEU A 733 19.18 -0.91 0.80
N CYS A 734 20.45 -0.69 1.13
CA CYS A 734 21.22 0.48 0.69
C CYS A 734 21.41 0.59 -0.83
N ILE A 735 21.24 -0.50 -1.58
CA ILE A 735 21.36 -0.53 -3.04
C ILE A 735 20.02 -0.30 -3.76
N SER A 736 18.92 -0.12 -3.02
CA SER A 736 17.60 0.06 -3.62
C SER A 736 17.47 1.38 -4.38
N SER A 737 16.84 1.34 -5.56
CA SER A 737 16.74 2.53 -6.43
C SER A 737 15.96 3.66 -5.78
N TRP A 738 14.84 3.34 -5.12
CA TRP A 738 14.03 4.32 -4.41
C TRP A 738 14.80 5.06 -3.32
N PHE A 739 15.57 4.35 -2.51
CA PHE A 739 16.28 5.00 -1.42
C PHE A 739 17.50 5.77 -1.91
N LYS A 740 18.12 5.34 -3.01
CA LYS A 740 19.17 6.12 -3.68
C LYS A 740 18.65 7.50 -4.08
N SER A 741 17.46 7.57 -4.69
CA SER A 741 16.78 8.85 -5.01
C SER A 741 16.54 9.69 -3.76
N VAL A 742 15.94 9.10 -2.71
CA VAL A 742 15.68 9.79 -1.43
C VAL A 742 16.98 10.37 -0.86
N PHE A 743 18.05 9.59 -0.89
CA PHE A 743 19.35 9.95 -0.34
C PHE A 743 20.03 11.09 -1.11
N GLU A 744 19.96 11.06 -2.45
CA GLU A 744 20.49 12.11 -3.32
C GLU A 744 19.75 13.43 -3.10
N ARG A 745 18.42 13.39 -2.95
CA ARG A 745 17.58 14.56 -2.63
C ARG A 745 17.81 15.09 -1.23
N TRP A 746 18.05 14.21 -0.26
CA TRP A 746 18.34 14.58 1.13
C TRP A 746 19.64 15.39 1.25
N ASN A 747 20.68 14.98 0.54
CA ASN A 747 22.02 15.57 0.58
C ASN A 747 22.52 15.84 2.03
N PRO A 748 22.59 14.81 2.90
CA PRO A 748 23.04 14.95 4.28
C PRO A 748 24.51 15.38 4.30
N GLY A 749 24.81 16.55 4.87
CA GLY A 749 26.18 17.11 4.78
C GLY A 749 26.34 18.62 4.92
N ARG A 750 25.27 19.43 4.76
CA ARG A 750 25.34 20.89 4.89
C ARG A 750 24.64 21.38 6.16
N SER A 751 25.34 21.38 7.29
CA SER A 751 24.86 22.09 8.49
C SER A 751 25.07 23.59 8.30
N SER A 752 24.03 24.40 8.50
CA SER A 752 24.20 25.84 8.72
C SER A 752 24.86 26.02 10.09
N THR A 753 26.08 26.53 10.11
CA THR A 753 26.81 26.87 11.34
C THR A 753 25.90 27.67 12.26
N ARG A 754 25.37 27.04 13.32
CA ARG A 754 24.70 27.76 14.40
C ARG A 754 25.77 28.31 15.31
N GLU A 755 25.77 29.63 15.51
CA GLU A 755 26.47 30.23 16.64
C GLU A 755 25.88 29.63 17.93
N ARG A 756 26.65 28.76 18.60
CA ARG A 756 26.23 28.18 19.88
C ARG A 756 27.22 28.53 20.98
N HIS A 757 26.68 28.74 22.18
CA HIS A 757 27.47 28.87 23.39
C HIS A 757 28.11 27.51 23.74
N PRO A 758 29.43 27.42 23.96
CA PRO A 758 30.12 26.16 24.31
C PRO A 758 29.64 25.49 25.62
N TRP A 759 28.87 26.21 26.45
CA TRP A 759 28.44 25.80 27.79
C TRP A 759 26.95 25.42 27.91
N SER A 760 26.25 25.08 26.82
CA SER A 760 24.89 24.54 26.95
C SER A 760 24.94 23.13 27.55
N THR A 761 24.61 23.01 28.83
CA THR A 761 24.68 21.77 29.61
C THR A 761 23.47 20.85 29.44
N GLN A 762 22.43 21.28 28.71
CA GLN A 762 21.17 20.54 28.58
C GLN A 762 20.78 20.20 27.15
N GLU A 763 21.31 20.91 26.15
CA GLU A 763 20.94 20.68 24.75
C GLU A 763 21.89 19.70 24.05
N PRO A 764 21.38 18.81 23.18
CA PRO A 764 22.22 18.04 22.27
C PRO A 764 23.12 18.97 21.45
N LEU A 765 24.42 18.65 21.39
CA LEU A 765 25.34 19.40 20.55
C LEU A 765 25.04 19.15 19.08
N LEU A 766 24.77 17.88 18.76
CA LEU A 766 24.55 17.43 17.40
C LEU A 766 23.07 17.42 17.09
N VAL A 767 22.69 17.91 15.90
CA VAL A 767 21.32 17.76 15.38
C VAL A 767 21.25 16.47 14.59
N PRO A 768 20.45 15.48 15.03
CA PRO A 768 20.30 14.23 14.29
C PRO A 768 19.70 14.51 12.91
N GLN A 769 20.23 13.85 11.88
CA GLN A 769 19.77 14.07 10.51
C GLN A 769 18.38 13.46 10.32
N GLN A 770 17.47 14.27 9.79
CA GLN A 770 16.12 13.87 9.46
C GLN A 770 16.03 13.59 7.96
N SER A 771 15.74 12.35 7.58
CA SER A 771 15.53 12.03 6.17
C SER A 771 14.21 12.65 5.68
N PRO A 772 14.20 13.19 4.44
CA PRO A 772 12.98 13.68 3.83
C PRO A 772 11.96 12.54 3.72
N ARG A 773 10.67 12.90 3.65
CA ARG A 773 9.67 11.89 3.28
C ARG A 773 9.92 11.43 1.85
N PRO A 774 9.84 10.12 1.58
CA PRO A 774 9.78 9.64 0.21
C PRO A 774 8.65 10.36 -0.52
N ASP A 775 8.90 10.83 -1.73
CA ASP A 775 7.83 11.37 -2.57
C ASP A 775 6.97 10.22 -3.14
N ARG A 776 5.98 10.56 -3.99
CA ARG A 776 5.10 9.58 -4.62
C ARG A 776 5.86 8.52 -5.42
N HIS A 777 6.86 8.93 -6.20
CA HIS A 777 7.59 8.05 -7.12
C HIS A 777 8.50 7.09 -6.36
N GLU A 778 9.22 7.62 -5.37
CA GLU A 778 10.05 6.86 -4.45
C GLU A 778 9.20 5.88 -3.62
N SER A 779 7.98 6.30 -3.24
CA SER A 779 7.06 5.44 -2.50
C SER A 779 6.54 4.27 -3.35
N PHE A 780 6.16 4.50 -4.61
CA PHE A 780 5.77 3.41 -5.51
C PHE A 780 6.92 2.44 -5.81
N SER A 781 8.12 2.97 -6.03
CA SER A 781 9.31 2.14 -6.22
C SER A 781 9.61 1.28 -4.97
N CYS A 782 9.49 1.87 -3.77
CA CYS A 782 9.61 1.14 -2.51
C CYS A 782 8.55 0.03 -2.39
N ILE A 783 7.28 0.34 -2.70
CA ILE A 783 6.17 -0.63 -2.61
C ILE A 783 6.35 -1.76 -3.62
N ALA A 784 6.70 -1.47 -4.87
CA ALA A 784 6.94 -2.47 -5.90
C ALA A 784 8.02 -3.48 -5.47
N LEU A 785 9.08 -2.96 -4.85
CA LEU A 785 10.15 -3.78 -4.30
C LEU A 785 9.70 -4.60 -3.09
N PHE A 786 9.04 -3.98 -2.12
CA PHE A 786 8.70 -4.66 -0.88
C PHE A 786 7.59 -5.70 -1.09
N ASP A 787 6.63 -5.41 -1.95
CA ASP A 787 5.52 -6.31 -2.28
C ASP A 787 6.00 -7.54 -3.07
N SER A 788 6.82 -7.35 -4.10
CA SER A 788 7.38 -8.46 -4.90
C SER A 788 8.56 -9.17 -4.23
N GLY A 789 9.35 -8.42 -3.46
CA GLY A 789 10.62 -8.83 -2.84
C GLY A 789 11.80 -8.88 -3.81
N ILE A 790 11.61 -8.62 -5.11
CA ILE A 790 12.65 -8.77 -6.14
C ILE A 790 12.67 -7.62 -7.16
N VAL A 791 11.52 -7.03 -7.49
CA VAL A 791 11.40 -6.02 -8.55
C VAL A 791 11.82 -4.65 -8.02
N ASP A 792 12.95 -4.15 -8.49
CA ASP A 792 13.44 -2.79 -8.15
C ASP A 792 13.35 -1.92 -9.41
N ILE A 793 12.46 -0.94 -9.38
CA ILE A 793 12.18 -0.06 -10.51
C ILE A 793 12.69 1.33 -10.15
N ASN A 794 13.41 2.01 -11.04
CA ASN A 794 13.85 3.38 -10.80
C ASN A 794 12.63 4.30 -10.54
N PRO A 795 12.61 5.13 -9.47
CA PRO A 795 11.55 6.10 -9.22
C PRO A 795 11.12 6.93 -10.44
N GLU A 796 12.06 7.28 -11.33
CA GLU A 796 11.75 8.06 -12.54
C GLU A 796 10.72 7.38 -13.47
N GLU A 797 10.65 6.04 -13.48
CA GLU A 797 9.65 5.28 -14.26
C GLU A 797 8.22 5.48 -13.72
N PHE A 798 8.09 5.98 -12.50
CA PHE A 798 6.80 6.29 -11.88
C PHE A 798 6.36 7.75 -12.08
N ALA A 799 7.12 8.57 -12.82
CA ALA A 799 6.88 10.01 -13.00
C ALA A 799 5.39 10.34 -13.27
N PHE A 800 4.80 9.62 -14.22
CA PHE A 800 3.42 9.81 -14.69
C PHE A 800 2.42 8.83 -14.09
N SER A 801 2.84 8.04 -13.08
CA SER A 801 2.00 6.95 -12.57
C SER A 801 1.08 7.41 -11.44
N PHE A 802 -0.23 7.26 -11.61
CA PHE A 802 -1.20 7.63 -10.57
C PHE A 802 -1.67 6.43 -9.74
N ALA A 803 -1.25 5.20 -10.08
CA ALA A 803 -1.47 4.02 -9.25
C ALA A 803 -0.51 2.88 -9.60
N LEU A 804 -0.36 1.94 -8.68
CA LEU A 804 0.43 0.72 -8.81
C LEU A 804 -0.42 -0.46 -8.37
N CYS A 805 -0.57 -1.49 -9.20
CA CYS A 805 -1.24 -2.73 -8.83
C CYS A 805 -0.23 -3.86 -8.73
N SER A 806 -0.28 -4.61 -7.63
CA SER A 806 0.50 -5.84 -7.43
C SER A 806 -0.42 -6.89 -6.81
N GLU A 807 -0.50 -8.05 -7.45
CA GLU A 807 -1.37 -9.17 -7.03
C GLU A 807 -2.83 -8.74 -6.76
N ASP A 808 -3.26 -8.66 -5.50
CA ASP A 808 -4.63 -8.34 -5.09
C ASP A 808 -4.76 -6.93 -4.47
N THR A 809 -3.73 -6.09 -4.63
CA THR A 809 -3.66 -4.77 -4.02
C THR A 809 -3.31 -3.68 -5.04
N ILE A 810 -4.13 -2.63 -5.07
CA ILE A 810 -3.91 -1.40 -5.83
C ILE A 810 -3.50 -0.30 -4.86
N TYR A 811 -2.29 0.22 -5.03
CA TYR A 811 -1.74 1.35 -4.30
C TYR A 811 -2.02 2.63 -5.09
N VAL A 812 -2.69 3.59 -4.47
CA VAL A 812 -3.11 4.85 -5.11
C VAL A 812 -2.71 6.02 -4.21
N PRO A 813 -2.16 7.14 -4.74
CA PRO A 813 -1.91 8.34 -3.96
C PRO A 813 -3.24 8.85 -3.42
N ARG A 814 -3.28 9.17 -2.14
CA ARG A 814 -4.50 9.54 -1.42
C ARG A 814 -5.19 10.75 -2.06
N VAL A 815 -4.43 11.64 -2.69
CA VAL A 815 -4.94 12.82 -3.40
C VAL A 815 -5.90 12.46 -4.54
N VAL A 816 -5.71 11.32 -5.20
CA VAL A 816 -6.60 10.81 -6.28
C VAL A 816 -7.96 10.38 -5.71
N LEU A 817 -8.03 10.08 -4.41
CA LEU A 817 -9.22 9.59 -3.72
C LEU A 817 -9.79 10.59 -2.71
N SER A 818 -9.34 11.85 -2.75
CA SER A 818 -9.64 12.85 -1.73
C SER A 818 -10.27 14.11 -2.31
N ASP A 819 -10.97 14.81 -1.43
CA ASP A 819 -11.47 16.16 -1.69
C ASP A 819 -10.30 17.14 -1.86
N PRO A 820 -10.24 17.98 -2.92
CA PRO A 820 -9.21 19.01 -3.06
C PRO A 820 -9.18 20.00 -1.88
N PHE A 821 -10.29 20.13 -1.14
CA PHE A 821 -10.33 20.93 0.08
C PHE A 821 -9.50 20.32 1.22
N ALA A 822 -9.32 18.99 1.24
CA ALA A 822 -8.44 18.34 2.20
C ALA A 822 -6.97 18.69 1.90
N ASP A 823 -6.20 18.92 2.96
CA ASP A 823 -4.75 19.05 2.86
C ASP A 823 -4.15 17.63 2.91
N VAL A 824 -4.08 16.99 1.74
CA VAL A 824 -3.46 15.68 1.56
C VAL A 824 -2.05 15.87 1.06
N LYS A 825 -1.08 15.23 1.72
CA LYS A 825 0.32 15.30 1.26
C LYS A 825 0.54 14.33 0.10
N GLU A 826 1.38 14.74 -0.86
CA GLU A 826 1.64 13.98 -2.09
C GLU A 826 2.18 12.56 -1.86
N HIS A 827 2.91 12.37 -0.75
CA HIS A 827 3.50 11.08 -0.39
C HIS A 827 2.54 10.10 0.28
N GLU A 828 1.32 10.53 0.62
CA GLU A 828 0.34 9.64 1.27
C GLU A 828 -0.24 8.66 0.24
N ILE A 829 -0.02 7.36 0.45
CA ILE A 829 -0.54 6.29 -0.41
C ILE A 829 -1.57 5.49 0.36
N GLN A 830 -2.64 5.11 -0.33
CA GLN A 830 -3.69 4.25 0.18
C GLN A 830 -3.71 2.92 -0.60
N SER A 831 -3.86 1.81 0.12
CA SER A 831 -4.08 0.49 -0.50
C SER A 831 -5.57 0.21 -0.66
N ILE A 832 -5.97 -0.24 -1.85
CA ILE A 832 -7.30 -0.72 -2.21
C ILE A 832 -7.18 -2.21 -2.53
N THR A 833 -8.05 -3.05 -1.98
CA THR A 833 -8.12 -4.46 -2.38
C THR A 833 -8.77 -4.58 -3.76
N GLY A 834 -8.03 -5.13 -4.72
CA GLY A 834 -8.44 -5.25 -6.11
C GLY A 834 -7.27 -5.67 -7.00
N ASN A 835 -7.56 -6.24 -8.16
CA ASN A 835 -6.54 -6.66 -9.12
C ASN A 835 -6.88 -6.10 -10.51
N ILE A 836 -5.84 -5.85 -11.30
CA ILE A 836 -5.89 -5.57 -12.72
C ILE A 836 -5.49 -6.86 -13.43
N PRO A 837 -6.32 -7.43 -14.33
CA PRO A 837 -6.16 -8.78 -14.86
C PRO A 837 -4.97 -8.91 -15.84
N ARG A 838 -3.76 -8.70 -15.33
CA ARG A 838 -2.47 -8.74 -16.02
C ARG A 838 -1.45 -9.43 -15.10
N PRO A 839 -0.49 -10.19 -15.65
CA PRO A 839 0.52 -10.85 -14.85
C PRO A 839 1.52 -9.83 -14.27
N GLY A 840 1.95 -10.04 -13.01
CA GLY A 840 2.97 -9.23 -12.36
C GLY A 840 2.45 -7.89 -11.83
N ILE A 841 3.33 -6.88 -11.85
CA ILE A 841 3.06 -5.52 -11.38
C ILE A 841 2.53 -4.68 -12.54
N SER A 842 1.40 -3.99 -12.34
CA SER A 842 0.86 -3.03 -13.32
C SER A 842 1.01 -1.59 -12.81
N ILE A 843 1.74 -0.75 -13.54
CA ILE A 843 1.91 0.68 -13.28
C ILE A 843 0.87 1.44 -14.10
N LEU A 844 0.00 2.21 -13.45
CA LEU A 844 -1.07 2.95 -14.13
C LEU A 844 -0.64 4.38 -14.40
N VAL A 845 -0.68 4.78 -15.67
CA VAL A 845 -0.34 6.14 -16.12
C VAL A 845 -1.56 6.80 -16.77
N SER A 846 -1.70 8.11 -16.58
CA SER A 846 -2.75 8.88 -17.24
C SER A 846 -2.45 9.04 -18.73
N PRO A 847 -3.46 9.23 -19.59
CA PRO A 847 -3.25 9.53 -21.00
C PRO A 847 -2.48 10.84 -21.17
N MET A 848 -1.65 10.93 -22.22
CA MET A 848 -0.89 12.16 -22.50
C MET A 848 -1.77 13.37 -22.85
N GLU A 849 -2.93 13.14 -23.48
CA GLU A 849 -3.88 14.18 -23.84
C GLU A 849 -5.27 13.81 -23.28
N PRO A 850 -5.56 14.14 -22.02
CA PRO A 850 -6.90 14.00 -21.47
C PRO A 850 -7.88 14.83 -22.30
N ARG A 851 -8.98 14.22 -22.74
CA ARG A 851 -9.94 14.87 -23.63
C ARG A 851 -11.02 15.57 -22.82
N ILE A 852 -11.43 16.77 -23.23
CA ILE A 852 -12.56 17.47 -22.64
C ILE A 852 -13.67 17.56 -23.70
N ARG A 853 -14.92 17.47 -23.26
CA ARG A 853 -16.08 17.61 -24.14
C ARG A 853 -16.15 19.02 -24.71
N GLU A 854 -16.35 19.12 -26.03
CA GLU A 854 -16.55 20.38 -26.72
C GLU A 854 -17.80 21.12 -26.20
N LEU A 855 -17.75 22.46 -26.28
CA LEU A 855 -18.87 23.32 -25.91
C LEU A 855 -20.08 23.03 -26.80
N SER A 856 -21.27 23.13 -26.21
CA SER A 856 -22.51 22.99 -26.96
C SER A 856 -22.86 24.29 -27.68
N ASP A 857 -23.31 24.19 -28.93
CA ASP A 857 -23.87 25.34 -29.67
C ASP A 857 -25.22 25.85 -29.12
N SER A 858 -25.76 25.21 -28.08
CA SER A 858 -27.05 25.55 -27.50
C SER A 858 -26.93 26.76 -26.56
N TYR A 859 -27.36 27.93 -27.03
CA TYR A 859 -27.28 29.21 -26.31
C TYR A 859 -28.01 29.26 -24.96
N ASN A 860 -28.85 28.28 -24.64
CA ASN A 860 -29.72 28.26 -23.46
C ASN A 860 -29.23 27.34 -22.33
N LEU A 861 -28.04 26.75 -22.46
CA LEU A 861 -27.47 25.86 -21.44
C LEU A 861 -26.64 26.58 -20.36
N VAL A 862 -26.19 27.80 -20.66
CA VAL A 862 -25.33 28.62 -19.79
C VAL A 862 -26.13 29.84 -19.34
N ASN A 863 -26.51 29.90 -18.06
CA ASN A 863 -27.29 31.02 -17.52
C ASN A 863 -26.42 32.03 -16.76
N HIS A 864 -25.44 31.54 -15.99
CA HIS A 864 -24.56 32.36 -15.16
C HIS A 864 -25.34 33.28 -14.19
N ASN A 865 -26.24 32.68 -13.41
CA ASN A 865 -27.04 33.42 -12.43
C ASN A 865 -26.16 34.08 -11.35
N PRO A 866 -26.58 35.21 -10.75
CA PRO A 866 -25.88 35.78 -9.60
C PRO A 866 -25.83 34.81 -8.43
N TYR A 867 -24.69 34.74 -7.74
CA TYR A 867 -24.49 33.84 -6.61
C TYR A 867 -25.38 34.26 -5.42
N ASP A 868 -26.18 33.33 -4.93
CA ASP A 868 -27.18 33.58 -3.88
C ASP A 868 -26.63 33.43 -2.45
N PHE A 869 -25.30 33.32 -2.30
CA PHE A 869 -24.59 33.12 -1.03
C PHE A 869 -24.97 31.83 -0.28
N LYS A 870 -25.59 30.85 -0.96
CA LYS A 870 -25.87 29.52 -0.37
C LYS A 870 -24.83 28.50 -0.78
N ARG A 871 -24.60 27.55 0.12
CA ARG A 871 -23.72 26.39 -0.10
C ARG A 871 -24.58 25.20 -0.49
N GLU A 872 -24.72 24.98 -1.79
CA GLU A 872 -25.53 23.91 -2.35
C GLU A 872 -24.63 22.90 -3.07
N ASN A 873 -25.18 21.72 -3.35
CA ASN A 873 -24.55 20.69 -4.18
C ASN A 873 -25.42 20.48 -5.42
N ASN A 874 -25.04 21.11 -6.53
CA ASN A 874 -25.73 21.03 -7.81
C ASN A 874 -25.15 19.93 -8.73
N PHE A 875 -24.08 19.27 -8.29
CA PHE A 875 -23.31 18.27 -9.03
C PHE A 875 -23.45 16.86 -8.45
N LYS A 876 -24.57 16.57 -7.77
CA LYS A 876 -24.80 15.30 -7.03
C LYS A 876 -24.62 14.04 -7.89
N GLU A 877 -24.84 14.15 -9.19
CA GLU A 877 -24.78 13.06 -10.17
C GLU A 877 -23.41 12.94 -10.86
N THR A 878 -22.41 13.72 -10.44
CA THR A 878 -21.03 13.61 -10.94
C THR A 878 -20.35 12.38 -10.37
N SER A 879 -19.64 11.63 -11.23
CA SER A 879 -18.88 10.42 -10.90
C SER A 879 -17.57 10.35 -11.68
N LEU A 880 -16.57 9.68 -11.10
CA LEU A 880 -15.27 9.40 -11.71
C LEU A 880 -15.19 7.92 -12.10
N HIS A 881 -14.71 7.63 -13.31
CA HIS A 881 -14.66 6.28 -13.87
C HIS A 881 -13.25 5.94 -14.34
N LEU A 882 -12.66 4.87 -13.80
CA LEU A 882 -11.38 4.34 -14.27
C LEU A 882 -11.62 3.37 -15.43
N SER A 883 -10.87 3.52 -16.52
CA SER A 883 -10.86 2.60 -17.65
C SER A 883 -9.43 2.38 -18.14
N PHE A 884 -9.19 1.32 -18.91
CA PHE A 884 -7.86 1.01 -19.45
C PHE A 884 -7.90 1.10 -20.96
N THR A 885 -6.85 1.63 -21.56
CA THR A 885 -6.68 1.57 -23.02
C THR A 885 -5.95 0.29 -23.41
N ASP A 886 -5.88 0.02 -24.72
CA ASP A 886 -5.07 -1.09 -25.25
C ASP A 886 -3.56 -0.77 -25.20
N TRP A 887 -3.17 0.46 -24.82
CA TRP A 887 -1.78 0.85 -24.73
C TRP A 887 -1.14 0.24 -23.48
N THR A 888 -0.13 -0.58 -23.73
CA THR A 888 0.68 -1.19 -22.67
C THR A 888 2.12 -1.25 -23.09
N PHE A 889 3.01 -1.03 -22.14
CA PHE A 889 4.44 -1.06 -22.36
C PHE A 889 5.12 -1.94 -21.30
N PRO A 890 5.77 -3.06 -21.67
CA PRO A 890 6.52 -3.85 -20.70
C PRO A 890 7.79 -3.09 -20.29
N LEU A 891 8.02 -2.96 -18.99
CA LEU A 891 9.27 -2.40 -18.47
C LEU A 891 10.33 -3.48 -18.37
N ALA A 892 11.53 -3.18 -18.88
CA ALA A 892 12.67 -4.05 -18.70
C ALA A 892 13.17 -3.95 -17.25
N THR A 893 13.09 -5.06 -16.51
CA THR A 893 13.76 -5.21 -15.21
C THR A 893 15.14 -5.85 -15.42
N ASP A 894 16.11 -5.56 -14.55
CA ASP A 894 17.51 -6.03 -14.68
C ASP A 894 17.67 -7.56 -14.87
N ASP A 895 16.69 -8.36 -14.46
CA ASP A 895 16.61 -9.82 -14.69
C ASP A 895 16.01 -10.20 -16.07
N ALA A 896 16.35 -9.46 -17.13
CA ALA A 896 15.80 -9.56 -18.49
C ALA A 896 16.09 -10.87 -19.27
N ARG A 897 16.33 -12.00 -18.59
CA ARG A 897 16.52 -13.33 -19.22
C ARG A 897 15.33 -14.29 -19.03
N THR A 898 14.24 -13.84 -18.43
CA THR A 898 12.98 -14.61 -18.34
C THR A 898 11.96 -14.11 -19.34
N ILE A 899 11.23 -15.04 -19.98
CA ILE A 899 10.20 -14.75 -21.00
C ILE A 899 8.97 -14.06 -20.38
N ASP A 900 8.75 -14.24 -19.07
CA ASP A 900 7.67 -13.59 -18.32
C ASP A 900 8.07 -12.17 -17.90
N HIS A 901 7.41 -11.16 -18.47
CA HIS A 901 7.57 -9.76 -18.06
C HIS A 901 6.81 -9.52 -16.75
N ASN A 902 7.54 -9.28 -15.66
CA ASN A 902 6.97 -9.10 -14.31
C ASN A 902 6.42 -7.68 -14.06
N VAL A 903 6.58 -6.74 -14.98
CA VAL A 903 6.17 -5.33 -14.84
C VAL A 903 5.62 -4.80 -16.15
N GLN A 904 4.44 -4.18 -16.11
CA GLN A 904 3.80 -3.54 -17.26
C GLN A 904 3.31 -2.14 -16.90
N VAL A 905 3.57 -1.16 -17.77
CA VAL A 905 2.88 0.13 -17.75
C VAL A 905 1.59 -0.02 -18.53
N VAL A 906 0.49 0.45 -17.95
CA VAL A 906 -0.85 0.39 -18.51
C VAL A 906 -1.41 1.81 -18.51
N GLU A 907 -1.80 2.30 -19.68
CA GLU A 907 -2.50 3.57 -19.74
C GLU A 907 -3.92 3.41 -19.23
N ALA A 908 -4.28 4.26 -18.28
CA ALA A 908 -5.54 4.20 -17.57
C ALA A 908 -6.18 5.60 -17.51
N VAL A 909 -7.43 5.69 -17.96
CA VAL A 909 -8.18 6.94 -18.11
C VAL A 909 -9.12 7.11 -16.92
N ILE A 910 -9.04 8.25 -16.23
CA ILE A 910 -10.05 8.66 -15.25
C ILE A 910 -11.01 9.62 -15.95
N SER A 911 -12.23 9.17 -16.24
CA SER A 911 -13.24 9.98 -16.92
C SER A 911 -14.26 10.55 -15.93
N VAL A 912 -14.53 11.85 -16.04
CA VAL A 912 -15.61 12.57 -15.37
C VAL A 912 -16.91 12.35 -16.14
N ARG A 913 -17.94 11.91 -15.42
CA ARG A 913 -19.29 11.78 -15.96
C ARG A 913 -20.28 12.47 -15.05
N ASP A 914 -21.18 13.24 -15.64
CA ASP A 914 -22.31 13.87 -14.95
C ASP A 914 -23.62 13.44 -15.56
N ARG A 915 -24.54 12.97 -14.70
CA ARG A 915 -25.82 12.35 -15.12
C ARG A 915 -25.61 11.26 -16.18
N GLY A 916 -24.53 10.48 -16.04
CA GLY A 916 -24.12 9.43 -16.96
C GLY A 916 -23.44 9.89 -18.25
N LYS A 917 -23.43 11.19 -18.56
CA LYS A 917 -22.78 11.75 -19.76
C LYS A 917 -21.31 12.05 -19.49
N TRP A 918 -20.44 11.68 -20.43
CA TRP A 918 -19.03 12.05 -20.40
C TRP A 918 -18.86 13.57 -20.46
N VAL A 919 -17.97 14.11 -19.63
CA VAL A 919 -17.62 15.53 -19.52
C VAL A 919 -16.17 15.75 -19.95
N GLY A 920 -15.27 14.90 -19.49
CA GLY A 920 -13.85 14.96 -19.83
C GLY A 920 -13.07 13.88 -19.12
N ASP A 921 -11.84 13.67 -19.52
CA ASP A 921 -10.85 12.87 -18.84
C ASP A 921 -9.98 13.78 -17.98
N ILE A 922 -9.56 13.30 -16.82
CA ILE A 922 -8.76 14.09 -15.88
C ILE A 922 -7.40 13.45 -15.66
N ASN A 923 -6.38 14.30 -15.64
CA ASN A 923 -5.07 13.95 -15.11
C ASN A 923 -4.91 14.61 -13.75
N VAL A 924 -5.26 13.88 -12.70
CA VAL A 924 -5.20 14.39 -11.32
C VAL A 924 -3.78 14.83 -10.93
N LEU A 925 -2.75 14.25 -11.55
CA LEU A 925 -1.36 14.55 -11.22
C LEU A 925 -0.87 15.90 -11.76
N GLU A 926 -1.60 16.53 -12.69
CA GLU A 926 -1.28 17.87 -13.20
C GLU A 926 -1.78 18.99 -12.28
N VAL A 927 -2.65 18.66 -11.32
CA VAL A 927 -3.17 19.62 -10.35
C VAL A 927 -2.14 19.84 -9.24
N ASP A 928 -1.73 21.09 -9.04
CA ASP A 928 -0.96 21.48 -7.86
C ASP A 928 -1.90 21.68 -6.65
N PHE A 929 -2.10 20.59 -5.89
CA PHE A 929 -2.94 20.63 -4.70
C PHE A 929 -2.33 21.45 -3.55
N GLN A 930 -1.02 21.75 -3.56
CA GLN A 930 -0.39 22.56 -2.51
C GLN A 930 -0.71 24.04 -2.70
N GLU A 931 -0.73 24.51 -3.95
CA GLU A 931 -1.04 25.90 -4.29
C GLU A 931 -2.54 26.26 -4.20
N LEU A 932 -3.43 25.27 -4.07
CA LEU A 932 -4.86 25.52 -3.89
C LEU A 932 -5.14 26.34 -2.62
N LEU A 933 -5.66 27.55 -2.82
CA LEU A 933 -6.14 28.44 -1.78
C LEU A 933 -7.33 27.82 -1.03
N ARG A 934 -7.09 27.42 0.23
CA ARG A 934 -8.11 26.82 1.11
C ARG A 934 -8.61 27.85 2.13
N LEU A 935 -9.79 28.39 1.89
CA LEU A 935 -10.45 29.33 2.81
C LEU A 935 -11.16 28.56 3.94
N LYS A 936 -10.61 28.61 5.16
CA LYS A 936 -11.25 28.03 6.35
C LYS A 936 -12.46 28.88 6.75
N THR A 937 -13.55 28.22 7.11
CA THR A 937 -14.71 28.87 7.74
C THR A 937 -14.33 29.45 9.08
N MET A 938 -14.40 30.78 9.22
CA MET A 938 -14.41 31.43 10.52
C MET A 938 -15.79 31.18 11.18
N PRO A 939 -15.85 30.87 12.49
CA PRO A 939 -17.12 30.82 13.20
C PRO A 939 -17.71 32.24 13.25
N CYS A 940 -18.84 32.43 12.57
CA CYS A 940 -19.55 33.69 12.56
C CYS A 940 -20.27 33.90 13.90
N THR A 941 -20.16 35.08 14.50
CA THR A 941 -21.07 35.47 15.58
C THR A 941 -22.34 36.07 14.99
N MET A 942 -23.48 35.99 15.70
CA MET A 942 -24.75 36.58 15.24
C MET A 942 -24.65 38.09 14.90
N ALA A 943 -23.65 38.79 15.45
CA ALA A 943 -23.37 40.19 15.13
C ALA A 943 -22.70 40.40 13.75
N ASP A 944 -22.01 39.38 13.22
CA ASP A 944 -21.33 39.47 11.92
C ASP A 944 -22.32 39.39 10.74
N HIS A 945 -23.44 38.68 10.93
CA HIS A 945 -24.48 38.52 9.91
C HIS A 945 -25.29 39.81 9.63
N THR A 946 -25.30 40.77 10.56
CA THR A 946 -26.00 42.06 10.38
C THR A 946 -25.11 43.14 9.78
N ARG A 947 -23.77 43.06 9.94
CA ARG A 947 -22.82 44.00 9.32
C ARG A 947 -22.42 43.62 7.89
N SER A 948 -22.21 42.33 7.57
CA SER A 948 -21.67 41.93 6.26
C SER A 948 -22.64 42.06 5.08
N ARG A 949 -23.96 42.07 5.33
CA ARG A 949 -24.97 42.23 4.27
C ARG A 949 -24.94 43.60 3.59
N SER A 950 -24.26 44.58 4.20
CA SER A 950 -24.14 45.95 3.69
C SER A 950 -22.79 46.26 3.03
N GLN A 951 -21.78 45.38 3.13
CA GLN A 951 -20.40 45.66 2.66
C GLN A 951 -19.94 44.79 1.48
N ASN A 952 -20.66 43.73 1.10
CA ASN A 952 -20.28 42.82 0.00
C ASN A 952 -20.99 43.09 -1.34
N LEU A 953 -21.64 44.26 -1.52
CA LEU A 953 -22.43 44.59 -2.71
C LEU A 953 -21.59 45.09 -3.91
N ASP A 954 -20.26 45.21 -3.78
CA ASP A 954 -19.38 45.75 -4.83
C ASP A 954 -18.76 44.68 -5.76
N TYR A 955 -19.05 43.38 -5.55
CA TYR A 955 -18.51 42.29 -6.38
C TYR A 955 -19.62 41.42 -6.96
N ASP A 956 -19.67 41.34 -8.29
CA ASP A 956 -20.55 40.44 -9.04
C ASP A 956 -19.99 39.01 -9.00
N TYR A 957 -20.53 38.18 -8.12
CA TYR A 957 -20.25 36.74 -8.09
C TYR A 957 -21.30 35.98 -8.90
N THR A 958 -20.89 35.00 -9.68
CA THR A 958 -21.77 34.17 -10.51
C THR A 958 -21.81 32.74 -9.98
N SER A 959 -22.98 32.10 -9.93
CA SER A 959 -23.08 30.68 -9.61
C SER A 959 -22.75 29.82 -10.83
N ILE A 960 -22.00 28.74 -10.60
CA ILE A 960 -21.76 27.68 -11.57
C ILE A 960 -22.46 26.41 -11.06
N ASP A 961 -23.51 26.00 -11.77
CA ASP A 961 -24.46 24.95 -11.35
C ASP A 961 -24.58 23.79 -12.31
N SER A 962 -23.94 23.88 -13.48
CA SER A 962 -23.84 22.82 -14.47
C SER A 962 -22.40 22.70 -14.99
N TRP A 963 -22.09 21.57 -15.63
CA TRP A 963 -20.79 21.40 -16.29
C TRP A 963 -20.68 22.30 -17.52
N GLU A 964 -21.80 22.62 -18.17
CA GLU A 964 -21.84 23.57 -19.27
C GLU A 964 -21.41 24.98 -18.82
N GLU A 965 -21.85 25.44 -17.64
CA GLU A 965 -21.42 26.71 -17.04
C GLU A 965 -19.99 26.70 -16.48
N LEU A 966 -19.41 25.52 -16.24
CA LEU A 966 -18.00 25.41 -15.83
C LEU A 966 -17.07 25.46 -17.06
N LEU A 967 -17.43 24.72 -18.10
CA LEU A 967 -16.65 24.64 -19.35
C LEU A 967 -16.75 25.96 -20.15
N ASP A 968 -17.90 26.60 -20.15
CA ASP A 968 -18.11 27.97 -20.64
C ASP A 968 -18.15 28.91 -19.44
N GLY A 969 -16.96 29.29 -18.93
CA GLY A 969 -16.83 30.00 -17.66
C GLY A 969 -17.30 31.46 -17.71
N PRO A 970 -17.79 32.02 -16.57
CA PRO A 970 -18.27 33.39 -16.53
C PRO A 970 -17.13 34.43 -16.62
N ASN A 971 -17.45 35.63 -17.11
CA ASN A 971 -16.51 36.77 -17.14
C ASN A 971 -16.21 37.38 -15.76
N THR A 972 -16.94 36.95 -14.73
CA THR A 972 -16.83 37.39 -13.33
C THR A 972 -16.31 36.25 -12.46
N VAL A 973 -16.22 36.46 -11.14
CA VAL A 973 -15.81 35.39 -10.22
C VAL A 973 -16.92 34.34 -10.12
N GLY A 974 -16.68 33.16 -10.70
CA GLY A 974 -17.57 32.00 -10.64
C GLY A 974 -17.44 31.21 -9.34
N ILE A 975 -18.58 30.85 -8.74
CA ILE A 975 -18.69 30.03 -7.54
C ILE A 975 -19.27 28.67 -7.91
N PHE A 976 -18.41 27.65 -7.97
CA PHE A 976 -18.78 26.26 -8.25
C PHE A 976 -19.50 25.62 -7.05
N ARG A 977 -20.81 25.39 -7.16
CA ARG A 977 -21.66 24.95 -6.05
C ARG A 977 -21.71 23.42 -5.91
N ALA A 978 -20.61 22.83 -5.43
CA ALA A 978 -20.45 21.38 -5.20
C ALA A 978 -20.23 21.02 -3.71
N HIS A 979 -21.01 21.64 -2.82
CA HIS A 979 -20.82 21.47 -1.37
C HIS A 979 -20.92 20.01 -0.91
N GLY A 980 -19.91 19.51 -0.20
CA GLY A 980 -19.89 18.13 0.28
C GLY A 980 -19.68 17.07 -0.82
N ASN A 981 -19.49 17.48 -2.08
CA ASN A 981 -19.19 16.57 -3.19
C ASN A 981 -17.70 16.65 -3.54
N TRP A 982 -16.92 15.71 -3.04
CA TRP A 982 -15.48 15.69 -3.26
C TRP A 982 -15.13 15.35 -4.71
N ALA A 983 -15.86 14.42 -5.34
CA ALA A 983 -15.61 13.96 -6.70
C ALA A 983 -15.86 15.07 -7.72
N ALA A 984 -16.95 15.82 -7.57
CA ALA A 984 -17.23 16.99 -8.43
C ALA A 984 -16.19 18.10 -8.27
N ARG A 985 -15.70 18.33 -7.04
CA ARG A 985 -14.63 19.31 -6.78
C ARG A 985 -13.30 18.86 -7.38
N LEU A 986 -12.94 17.58 -7.22
CA LEU A 986 -11.73 17.02 -7.82
C LEU A 986 -11.77 17.09 -9.34
N ALA A 987 -12.89 16.70 -9.93
CA ALA A 987 -13.13 16.79 -11.36
C ALA A 987 -13.03 18.23 -11.87
N ALA A 988 -13.68 19.19 -11.19
CA ALA A 988 -13.64 20.60 -11.61
C ALA A 988 -12.23 21.17 -11.56
N VAL A 989 -11.50 20.94 -10.46
CA VAL A 989 -10.11 21.42 -10.32
C VAL A 989 -9.16 20.75 -11.30
N SER A 990 -9.44 19.52 -11.74
CA SER A 990 -8.59 18.81 -12.71
C SER A 990 -8.92 19.14 -14.17
N LEU A 991 -10.06 19.78 -14.44
CA LEU A 991 -10.50 20.20 -15.78
C LEU A 991 -10.22 21.69 -16.05
N LEU A 992 -10.02 22.47 -14.99
CA LEU A 992 -9.65 23.90 -15.03
C LEU A 992 -8.13 24.04 -14.94
#